data_AF-A0A2D5K3N3-F1
#
_entry.id   AF-A0A2D5K3N3-F1
#
_cell.length_a   1.000
_cell.length_b   1.000
_cell.length_c   1.000
_cell.angle_alpha   90.00
_cell.angle_beta   90.00
_cell.angle_gamma   90.00
#
_symmetry.space_group_name_H-M   'P 1'
#
loop_
_entity.id
_entity.type
_entity.pdbx_description
1 polymer ?
#
loop_
_entity_poly.entity_id
_entity_poly.type
_entity_poly.pdbx_seq_one_letter_code
_entity_poly.pdbx_strand_id
1 'polypeptide(L)'
;MFNSNKFLQVVSGFLAFGFTILQGIDWLFEKYSIDGKWFNYIIIGLFIAFIASLIFLFIKSRQSESQKPKSNDKKSKFIKVANVTFTGLLLILFVYFFRKSETKNELLNELLPKISRAYDDKNINYVFKKSKELLAEYPENQILKSFFIKSSWKVNVDSDLDKTDVYVKYGNDSIWNYVGKTPVDSLSVPALGDENDFNLKLINGEYEYIGSDEEYGFFNISLVQKLPKGFVLKNSKSDVFVNMPGVFLGNNNKIDAFGVSKTEVSNIEYKEFIDKGGYENPDFWDFPTSINGKKYSFKNTIGLFTDKFGKSGPKNWTYGDFPDGEENFPVSGISWFEAKAYAKFRGLSLPNIFQWIDAAQLSGLILKLPDINGSNYNTSKPRQVNLQLNESGLLPNIAGNVREWVINSHGEDRKAILGGSYGTNEYTFNSFYSLSPFNRSLQNGLRLVKNFEKNFSYNDTIKVKHIERNFRLEKNVSDEVFEVYKSQFDYPNTPLNVEVNKIESPDKKYQIEKFEMSTTYKNDEKLYGYIITSERFKEMSKPIIEFPGAWAIFNNKLNIDEFIIKEKKYLLDEGYSIIIPVYHNTWDRKKTIKDWWPNETEEYKNTIIKIGKDFKRVVDFLETRKNLNIKKLSYMGYSWGSVTSNILLAIENRVKSAAIFVGGLMLQKSRKEIESHLYVRRIKIPILHIVGKLDGIFEFEDSFLPWNELVGTPDEDKNIVILDEIGHGLPKDLMIDKHLQFIKKYN
;
A
#
# COMPACT_ATOMS: atom_id res chain seq x y z
N MET A 1 -49.09 -54.89 25.20
CA MET A 1 -48.17 -55.76 25.98
C MET A 1 -46.98 -54.96 26.57
N PHE A 2 -47.25 -53.87 27.32
CA PHE A 2 -46.25 -53.13 28.14
C PHE A 2 -46.86 -52.64 29.47
N ASN A 3 -47.87 -53.33 30.00
CA ASN A 3 -48.75 -52.78 31.04
C ASN A 3 -48.43 -53.21 32.48
N SER A 4 -47.18 -53.52 32.84
CA SER A 4 -46.89 -53.91 34.24
C SER A 4 -45.55 -53.46 34.84
N ASN A 5 -44.96 -52.34 34.39
CA ASN A 5 -43.80 -51.77 35.09
C ASN A 5 -44.06 -50.31 35.49
N LYS A 6 -44.46 -50.10 36.75
CA LYS A 6 -44.74 -48.77 37.33
C LYS A 6 -43.53 -47.83 37.27
N PHE A 7 -42.32 -48.38 37.34
CA PHE A 7 -41.10 -47.58 37.24
C PHE A 7 -40.91 -47.04 35.82
N LEU A 8 -41.16 -47.88 34.82
CA LEU A 8 -41.08 -47.49 33.41
C LEU A 8 -42.15 -46.45 33.05
N GLN A 9 -43.36 -46.59 33.59
CA GLN A 9 -44.43 -45.61 33.38
C GLN A 9 -44.09 -44.24 33.99
N VAL A 10 -43.48 -44.20 35.18
CA VAL A 10 -43.07 -42.93 35.80
C VAL A 10 -41.88 -42.31 35.08
N VAL A 11 -40.91 -43.09 34.62
CA VAL A 11 -39.80 -42.58 33.82
C VAL A 11 -40.30 -42.04 32.48
N SER A 12 -41.13 -42.78 31.76
CA SER A 12 -41.71 -42.32 30.49
C SER A 12 -42.62 -41.10 30.66
N GLY A 13 -43.41 -41.06 31.74
CA GLY A 13 -44.26 -39.91 32.08
C GLY A 13 -43.44 -38.67 32.45
N PHE A 14 -42.38 -38.83 33.24
CA PHE A 14 -41.48 -37.73 33.59
C PHE A 14 -40.71 -37.21 32.37
N LEU A 15 -40.31 -38.09 31.46
CA LEU A 15 -39.66 -37.69 30.20
C LEU A 15 -40.62 -36.91 29.30
N ALA A 16 -41.85 -37.40 29.11
CA ALA A 16 -42.85 -36.68 28.33
C ALA A 16 -43.14 -35.30 28.94
N PHE A 17 -43.34 -35.25 30.26
CA PHE A 17 -43.60 -34.01 30.99
C PHE A 17 -42.42 -33.03 30.96
N GLY A 18 -41.21 -33.53 31.24
CA GLY A 18 -39.98 -32.74 31.22
C GLY A 18 -39.69 -32.16 29.84
N PHE A 19 -39.89 -32.95 28.78
CA PHE A 19 -39.69 -32.48 27.40
C PHE A 19 -40.71 -31.40 27.02
N THR A 20 -41.98 -31.58 27.38
CA THR A 20 -43.02 -30.56 27.15
C THR A 20 -42.74 -29.27 27.92
N ILE A 21 -42.29 -29.36 29.17
CA ILE A 21 -41.90 -28.18 29.95
C ILE A 21 -40.71 -27.48 29.33
N LEU A 22 -39.66 -28.22 28.96
CA LEU A 22 -38.45 -27.62 28.39
C LEU A 22 -38.76 -26.93 27.06
N GLN A 23 -39.59 -27.51 26.20
CA GLN A 23 -40.05 -26.84 24.98
C GLN A 23 -40.84 -25.56 25.26
N GLY A 24 -41.74 -25.57 26.25
CA GLY A 24 -42.51 -24.38 26.62
C GLY A 24 -41.64 -23.27 27.22
N ILE A 25 -40.63 -23.64 28.02
CA ILE A 25 -39.72 -22.71 28.66
C ILE A 25 -38.72 -22.12 27.66
N ASP A 26 -38.21 -22.93 26.73
CA ASP A 26 -37.30 -22.46 25.68
C ASP A 26 -37.96 -21.35 24.84
N TRP A 27 -39.22 -21.56 24.44
CA TRP A 27 -40.02 -20.53 23.77
C TRP A 27 -40.22 -19.27 24.64
N LEU A 28 -40.49 -19.43 25.93
CA LEU A 28 -40.64 -18.31 26.88
C LEU A 28 -39.35 -17.51 27.02
N PHE A 29 -38.20 -18.19 27.08
CA PHE A 29 -36.90 -17.56 27.25
C PHE A 29 -36.49 -16.79 26.01
N GLU A 30 -36.75 -17.35 24.83
CA GLU A 30 -36.55 -16.67 23.56
C GLU A 30 -37.47 -15.44 23.41
N LYS A 31 -38.76 -15.58 23.75
CA LYS A 31 -39.74 -14.48 23.65
C LYS A 31 -39.43 -13.31 24.59
N TYR A 32 -38.93 -13.58 25.79
CA TYR A 32 -38.72 -12.55 26.82
C TYR A 32 -37.25 -12.23 27.10
N SER A 33 -36.31 -12.75 26.30
CA SER A 33 -34.86 -12.49 26.44
C SER A 33 -34.33 -12.77 27.85
N ILE A 34 -34.79 -13.87 28.46
CA ILE A 34 -34.40 -14.24 29.83
C ILE A 34 -33.00 -14.86 29.83
N ASP A 35 -32.16 -14.48 30.80
CA ASP A 35 -30.79 -15.00 30.93
C ASP A 35 -30.78 -16.53 31.04
N GLY A 36 -29.99 -17.18 30.17
CA GLY A 36 -29.84 -18.63 30.09
C GLY A 36 -29.38 -19.30 31.40
N LYS A 37 -28.80 -18.56 32.35
CA LYS A 37 -28.48 -19.07 33.70
C LYS A 37 -29.73 -19.61 34.42
N TRP A 38 -30.91 -19.02 34.21
CA TRP A 38 -32.16 -19.50 34.80
C TRP A 38 -32.63 -20.82 34.20
N PHE A 39 -32.33 -21.06 32.92
CA PHE A 39 -32.64 -22.31 32.24
C PHE A 39 -31.88 -23.46 32.90
N ASN A 40 -30.61 -23.22 33.24
CA ASN A 40 -29.76 -24.18 33.94
C ASN A 40 -30.31 -24.52 35.34
N TYR A 41 -30.79 -23.53 36.11
CA TYR A 41 -31.41 -23.79 37.42
C TYR A 41 -32.71 -24.62 37.31
N ILE A 42 -33.52 -24.38 36.28
CA ILE A 42 -34.75 -25.13 36.03
C ILE A 42 -34.43 -26.59 35.67
N ILE A 43 -33.42 -26.83 34.84
CA ILE A 43 -32.98 -28.19 34.52
C ILE A 43 -32.47 -28.91 35.78
N ILE A 44 -31.66 -28.23 36.62
CA ILE A 44 -31.20 -28.79 37.89
C ILE A 44 -32.38 -29.14 38.80
N GLY A 45 -33.38 -28.26 38.89
CA GLY A 45 -34.61 -28.51 39.65
C GLY A 45 -35.39 -29.72 39.14
N LEU A 46 -35.59 -29.85 37.83
CA LEU A 46 -36.23 -31.01 37.20
C LEU A 46 -35.45 -32.29 37.46
N PHE A 47 -34.11 -32.24 37.45
CA PHE A 47 -33.28 -33.39 37.74
C PHE A 47 -33.39 -33.84 39.20
N ILE A 48 -33.38 -32.90 40.16
CA ILE A 48 -33.59 -33.22 41.58
C ILE A 48 -34.98 -33.82 41.79
N ALA A 49 -36.01 -33.24 41.16
CA ALA A 49 -37.37 -33.75 41.24
C ALA A 49 -37.49 -35.17 40.64
N PHE A 50 -36.77 -35.45 39.56
CA PHE A 50 -36.69 -36.79 38.97
C PHE A 50 -36.08 -37.79 39.95
N ILE A 51 -34.90 -37.48 40.51
CA ILE A 51 -34.23 -38.35 41.50
C ILE A 51 -35.12 -38.56 42.73
N ALA A 52 -35.75 -37.50 43.24
CA ALA A 52 -36.68 -37.59 44.37
C ALA A 52 -37.87 -38.53 44.05
N SER A 53 -38.41 -38.48 42.83
CA SER A 53 -39.51 -39.36 42.41
C SER A 53 -39.09 -40.83 42.34
N LEU A 54 -37.85 -41.12 41.91
CA LEU A 54 -37.28 -42.46 41.89
C LEU A 54 -37.02 -43.00 43.30
N ILE A 55 -36.51 -42.14 44.20
CA ILE A 55 -36.33 -42.47 45.62
C ILE A 55 -37.68 -42.74 46.29
N PHE A 56 -38.70 -41.91 46.03
CA PHE A 56 -40.05 -42.11 46.54
C PHE A 56 -40.66 -43.44 46.06
N LEU A 57 -40.52 -43.78 44.78
CA LEU A 57 -40.94 -45.07 44.24
C LEU A 57 -40.18 -46.24 44.87
N PHE A 58 -38.88 -46.07 45.11
CA PHE A 58 -38.05 -47.08 45.76
C PHE A 58 -38.50 -47.32 47.21
N ILE A 59 -38.77 -46.25 47.97
CA ILE A 59 -39.32 -46.34 49.34
C ILE A 59 -40.72 -46.97 49.34
N LYS A 60 -41.61 -46.54 48.43
CA LYS A 60 -42.96 -47.08 48.30
C LYS A 60 -42.96 -48.56 47.89
N SER A 61 -41.99 -48.99 47.09
CA SER A 61 -41.80 -50.41 46.73
C SER A 61 -41.31 -51.28 47.89
N ARG A 62 -40.77 -50.69 48.96
CA ARG A 62 -40.39 -51.39 50.21
C ARG A 62 -41.51 -51.46 51.24
N GLN A 63 -42.53 -50.60 51.16
CA GLN A 63 -43.69 -50.64 52.08
C GLN A 63 -44.74 -51.71 51.70
N SER A 64 -44.59 -52.39 50.57
CA SER A 64 -45.40 -53.56 50.21
C SER A 64 -44.63 -54.86 50.45
N GLU A 65 -44.55 -55.32 51.70
CA GLU A 65 -44.48 -56.75 52.02
C GLU A 65 -45.93 -57.22 52.21
N SER A 66 -46.44 -58.16 51.41
CA SER A 66 -46.16 -59.57 51.61
C SER A 66 -46.59 -60.35 50.36
N GLN A 67 -45.64 -61.08 49.78
CA GLN A 67 -45.76 -62.45 49.26
C GLN A 67 -44.54 -62.77 48.36
N LYS A 68 -43.69 -63.68 48.84
CA LYS A 68 -42.74 -64.48 48.04
C LYS A 68 -43.55 -65.39 47.07
N PRO A 69 -42.98 -66.00 45.98
CA PRO A 69 -41.60 -66.50 45.89
C PRO A 69 -40.92 -66.50 44.49
N LYS A 70 -39.62 -66.87 44.51
CA LYS A 70 -38.78 -67.55 43.49
C LYS A 70 -38.87 -67.09 42.01
N SER A 71 -37.76 -66.54 41.50
CA SER A 71 -36.94 -67.20 40.46
C SER A 71 -35.66 -66.41 40.18
N ASN A 72 -34.60 -67.14 39.86
CA ASN A 72 -33.28 -66.66 39.50
C ASN A 72 -33.32 -66.10 38.06
N ASP A 73 -33.97 -64.95 37.85
CA ASP A 73 -34.27 -64.48 36.50
C ASP A 73 -33.15 -63.58 35.96
N LYS A 74 -32.37 -64.09 34.99
CA LYS A 74 -31.37 -63.33 34.23
C LYS A 74 -31.97 -62.02 33.66
N LYS A 75 -33.28 -61.97 33.37
CA LYS A 75 -33.99 -60.74 32.94
C LYS A 75 -33.97 -59.63 33.99
N SER A 76 -34.06 -59.93 35.29
CA SER A 76 -34.07 -58.93 36.37
C SER A 76 -32.70 -58.24 36.53
N LYS A 77 -31.60 -59.01 36.43
CA LYS A 77 -30.24 -58.45 36.38
C LYS A 77 -30.01 -57.64 35.11
N PHE A 78 -30.51 -58.10 33.95
CA PHE A 78 -30.39 -57.38 32.69
C PHE A 78 -31.13 -56.03 32.72
N ILE A 79 -32.33 -55.98 33.30
CA ILE A 79 -33.11 -54.73 33.46
C ILE A 79 -32.40 -53.75 34.42
N LYS A 80 -31.78 -54.24 35.51
CA LYS A 80 -30.99 -53.38 36.41
C LYS A 80 -29.76 -52.82 35.72
N VAL A 81 -29.00 -53.64 34.98
CA VAL A 81 -27.84 -53.19 34.21
C VAL A 81 -28.27 -52.20 33.12
N ALA A 82 -29.34 -52.48 32.38
CA ALA A 82 -29.88 -51.59 31.37
C ALA A 82 -30.28 -50.22 31.94
N ASN A 83 -30.92 -50.18 33.12
CA ASN A 83 -31.24 -48.93 33.81
C ASN A 83 -29.99 -48.16 34.23
N VAL A 84 -28.98 -48.81 34.79
CA VAL A 84 -27.71 -48.16 35.17
C VAL A 84 -26.99 -47.60 33.96
N THR A 85 -26.91 -48.36 32.85
CA THR A 85 -26.30 -47.91 31.60
C THR A 85 -27.08 -46.73 31.00
N PHE A 86 -28.41 -46.79 31.03
CA PHE A 86 -29.26 -45.73 30.49
C PHE A 86 -29.20 -44.44 31.31
N THR A 87 -29.17 -44.54 32.65
CA THR A 87 -28.95 -43.39 33.52
C THR A 87 -27.54 -42.81 33.34
N GLY A 88 -26.52 -43.65 33.16
CA GLY A 88 -25.17 -43.22 32.83
C GLY A 88 -25.10 -42.44 31.51
N LEU A 89 -25.79 -42.92 30.47
CA LEU A 89 -25.90 -42.22 29.17
C LEU A 89 -26.60 -40.86 29.30
N LEU A 90 -27.68 -40.78 30.10
CA LEU A 90 -28.36 -39.51 30.39
C LEU A 90 -27.46 -38.51 31.12
N LEU A 91 -26.64 -38.99 32.06
CA LEU A 91 -25.66 -38.16 32.78
C LEU A 91 -24.58 -37.62 31.85
N ILE A 92 -24.08 -38.45 30.93
CA ILE A 92 -23.12 -38.04 29.90
C ILE A 92 -23.76 -37.00 28.96
N LEU A 93 -25.00 -37.23 28.52
CA LEU A 93 -25.75 -36.26 27.71
C LEU A 93 -25.94 -34.93 28.44
N PHE A 94 -26.31 -34.97 29.73
CA PHE A 94 -26.49 -33.77 30.55
C PHE A 94 -25.19 -32.99 30.70
N VAL A 95 -24.09 -33.66 31.05
CA VAL A 95 -22.76 -33.03 31.16
C VAL A 95 -22.33 -32.42 29.82
N TYR A 96 -22.61 -33.09 28.71
CA TYR A 96 -22.34 -32.57 27.37
C TYR A 96 -23.13 -31.29 27.06
N PHE A 97 -24.45 -31.28 27.31
CA PHE A 97 -25.28 -30.10 27.07
C PHE A 97 -24.98 -28.95 28.05
N PHE A 98 -24.66 -29.24 29.30
CA PHE A 98 -24.28 -28.24 30.30
C PHE A 98 -22.97 -27.55 29.91
N ARG A 99 -21.93 -28.32 29.55
CA ARG A 99 -20.66 -27.76 29.07
C ARG A 99 -20.84 -26.92 27.81
N LYS A 100 -21.67 -27.37 26.86
CA LYS A 100 -21.97 -26.63 25.62
C LYS A 100 -22.72 -25.32 25.84
N SER A 101 -23.53 -25.24 26.92
CA SER A 101 -24.23 -24.00 27.31
C SER A 101 -23.25 -22.99 27.94
N GLU A 102 -22.35 -23.47 28.80
CA GLU A 102 -21.37 -22.64 29.49
C GLU A 102 -20.38 -21.97 28.52
N THR A 103 -19.85 -22.72 27.55
CA THR A 103 -18.92 -22.20 26.54
C THR A 103 -19.56 -21.14 25.62
N LYS A 104 -20.84 -21.31 25.26
CA LYS A 104 -21.58 -20.31 24.46
C LYS A 104 -21.77 -18.98 25.21
N ASN A 105 -21.96 -19.05 26.54
CA ASN A 105 -22.11 -17.85 27.36
C ASN A 105 -20.81 -17.07 27.51
N GLU A 106 -19.67 -17.76 27.64
CA GLU A 106 -18.35 -17.12 27.68
C GLU A 106 -18.02 -16.39 26.38
N LEU A 107 -18.28 -17.02 25.23
CA LEU A 107 -18.07 -16.40 23.91
C LEU A 107 -18.85 -15.10 23.75
N LEU A 108 -20.14 -15.11 24.09
CA LEU A 108 -21.04 -13.97 23.89
C LEU A 108 -20.82 -12.85 24.91
N ASN A 109 -20.63 -13.18 26.18
CA ASN A 109 -20.62 -12.18 27.25
C ASN A 109 -19.22 -11.66 27.58
N GLU A 110 -18.16 -12.39 27.24
CA GLU A 110 -16.79 -11.99 27.57
C GLU A 110 -15.89 -11.79 26.34
N LEU A 111 -15.78 -12.80 25.47
CA LEU A 111 -14.78 -12.80 24.41
C LEU A 111 -15.13 -11.85 23.26
N LEU A 112 -16.37 -11.90 22.76
CA LEU A 112 -16.83 -11.01 21.69
C LEU A 112 -16.78 -9.51 22.08
N PRO A 113 -17.23 -9.09 23.29
CA PRO A 113 -17.07 -7.72 23.74
C PRO A 113 -15.60 -7.28 23.82
N LYS A 114 -14.69 -8.15 24.27
CA LYS A 114 -13.23 -7.86 24.28
C LYS A 114 -12.69 -7.65 22.87
N ILE A 115 -13.08 -8.49 21.91
CA ILE A 115 -12.69 -8.35 20.49
C ILE A 115 -13.24 -7.03 19.91
N SER A 116 -14.50 -6.69 20.20
CA SER A 116 -15.09 -5.44 19.73
C SER A 116 -14.33 -4.21 20.25
N ARG A 117 -14.05 -4.17 21.56
CA ARG A 117 -13.27 -3.06 22.15
C ARG A 117 -11.87 -2.97 21.54
N ALA A 118 -11.20 -4.10 21.40
CA ALA A 118 -9.87 -4.14 20.77
C ALA A 118 -9.90 -3.62 19.33
N TYR A 119 -10.98 -3.87 18.57
CA TYR A 119 -11.15 -3.32 17.24
C TYR A 119 -11.37 -1.80 17.27
N ASP A 120 -12.20 -1.30 18.19
CA ASP A 120 -12.43 0.13 18.36
C ASP A 120 -11.15 0.87 18.78
N ASP A 121 -10.31 0.22 19.60
CA ASP A 121 -8.99 0.70 20.04
C ASP A 121 -7.89 0.50 18.98
N LYS A 122 -8.25 0.02 17.77
CA LYS A 122 -7.32 -0.29 16.66
C LYS A 122 -6.24 -1.33 16.97
N ASN A 123 -6.45 -2.20 17.96
CA ASN A 123 -5.57 -3.33 18.22
C ASN A 123 -5.88 -4.49 17.25
N ILE A 124 -5.57 -4.28 15.96
CA ILE A 124 -5.91 -5.20 14.87
C ILE A 124 -5.23 -6.56 15.05
N ASN A 125 -4.00 -6.60 15.56
CA ASN A 125 -3.27 -7.85 15.81
C ASN A 125 -4.02 -8.76 16.79
N TYR A 126 -4.52 -8.20 17.90
CA TYR A 126 -5.32 -8.95 18.87
C TYR A 126 -6.63 -9.44 18.24
N VAL A 127 -7.33 -8.57 17.50
CA VAL A 127 -8.60 -8.91 16.83
C VAL A 127 -8.39 -10.06 15.85
N PHE A 128 -7.35 -9.98 15.03
CA PHE A 128 -7.00 -11.01 14.05
C PHE A 128 -6.72 -12.35 14.72
N LYS A 129 -5.79 -12.38 15.68
CA LYS A 129 -5.36 -13.60 16.37
C LYS A 129 -6.51 -14.24 17.14
N LYS A 130 -7.23 -13.45 17.95
CA LYS A 130 -8.30 -13.99 18.79
C LYS A 130 -9.50 -14.45 17.97
N SER A 131 -9.87 -13.69 16.92
CA SER A 131 -10.92 -14.13 16.00
C SER A 131 -10.52 -15.40 15.25
N LYS A 132 -9.27 -15.52 14.79
CA LYS A 132 -8.75 -16.72 14.11
C LYS A 132 -8.77 -17.95 15.03
N GLU A 133 -8.28 -17.81 16.26
CA GLU A 133 -8.28 -18.85 17.28
C GLU A 133 -9.71 -19.33 17.57
N LEU A 134 -10.63 -18.42 17.84
CA LEU A 134 -12.02 -18.77 18.17
C LEU A 134 -12.80 -19.32 16.98
N LEU A 135 -12.46 -18.95 15.74
CA LEU A 135 -13.08 -19.55 14.55
C LEU A 135 -12.73 -21.02 14.37
N ALA A 136 -11.64 -21.52 14.97
CA ALA A 136 -11.34 -22.96 14.99
C ALA A 136 -12.34 -23.74 15.86
N GLU A 137 -12.84 -23.13 16.95
CA GLU A 137 -13.84 -23.73 17.85
C GLU A 137 -15.28 -23.41 17.44
N TYR A 138 -15.53 -22.22 16.88
CA TYR A 138 -16.84 -21.69 16.51
C TYR A 138 -16.91 -21.30 15.02
N PRO A 139 -16.74 -22.25 14.08
CA PRO A 139 -16.59 -21.97 12.65
C PRO A 139 -17.83 -21.32 12.00
N GLU A 140 -19.01 -21.43 12.61
CA GLU A 140 -20.26 -20.84 12.07
C GLU A 140 -20.60 -19.45 12.61
N ASN A 141 -19.81 -18.92 13.55
CA ASN A 141 -20.11 -17.62 14.16
C ASN A 141 -19.85 -16.46 13.18
N GLN A 142 -20.93 -15.79 12.75
CA GLN A 142 -20.86 -14.70 11.78
C GLN A 142 -20.19 -13.43 12.32
N ILE A 143 -20.28 -13.19 13.63
CA ILE A 143 -19.66 -12.01 14.26
C ILE A 143 -18.14 -12.17 14.26
N LEU A 144 -17.63 -13.36 14.65
CA LEU A 144 -16.21 -13.68 14.58
C LEU A 144 -15.70 -13.63 13.13
N LYS A 145 -16.45 -14.16 12.15
CA LYS A 145 -16.11 -14.04 10.72
C LYS A 145 -15.99 -12.57 10.31
N SER A 146 -16.93 -11.72 10.73
CA SER A 146 -16.90 -10.30 10.43
C SER A 146 -15.67 -9.59 10.99
N PHE A 147 -15.34 -9.82 12.27
CA PHE A 147 -14.14 -9.24 12.87
C PHE A 147 -12.87 -9.76 12.22
N PHE A 148 -12.78 -11.06 11.94
CA PHE A 148 -11.64 -11.65 11.24
C PHE A 148 -11.42 -10.99 9.87
N ILE A 149 -12.47 -10.86 9.06
CA ILE A 149 -12.42 -10.20 7.74
C ILE A 149 -12.02 -8.72 7.88
N LYS A 150 -12.60 -7.98 8.84
CA LYS A 150 -12.25 -6.57 9.07
C LYS A 150 -10.81 -6.36 9.54
N SER A 151 -10.23 -7.37 10.18
CA SER A 151 -8.84 -7.36 10.69
C SER A 151 -7.83 -8.02 9.76
N SER A 152 -8.24 -8.48 8.57
CA SER A 152 -7.38 -9.24 7.66
C SER A 152 -7.52 -8.82 6.21
N TRP A 153 -6.50 -9.18 5.44
CA TRP A 153 -6.57 -9.22 3.99
C TRP A 153 -6.00 -10.56 3.49
N LYS A 154 -6.02 -10.77 2.17
CA LYS A 154 -5.72 -12.06 1.56
C LYS A 154 -4.53 -11.95 0.62
N VAL A 155 -3.64 -12.95 0.71
CA VAL A 155 -2.49 -13.12 -0.16
C VAL A 155 -2.46 -14.52 -0.76
N ASN A 156 -1.86 -14.66 -1.94
CA ASN A 156 -1.56 -15.94 -2.56
C ASN A 156 -0.09 -16.31 -2.36
N VAL A 157 0.21 -17.60 -2.28
CA VAL A 157 1.57 -18.13 -2.13
C VAL A 157 1.75 -19.35 -3.04
N ASP A 158 2.72 -19.28 -3.94
CA ASP A 158 3.05 -20.36 -4.86
C ASP A 158 4.56 -20.46 -5.09
N SER A 159 5.07 -21.56 -5.63
CA SER A 159 6.50 -21.76 -5.84
C SER A 159 6.84 -22.53 -7.10
N ASP A 160 8.06 -22.35 -7.60
CA ASP A 160 8.60 -23.09 -8.74
C ASP A 160 8.83 -24.60 -8.48
N LEU A 161 8.84 -25.01 -7.21
CA LEU A 161 8.86 -26.41 -6.79
C LEU A 161 7.47 -26.86 -6.31
N ASP A 162 7.03 -28.02 -6.79
CA ASP A 162 5.77 -28.62 -6.35
C ASP A 162 5.81 -29.00 -4.86
N LYS A 163 4.67 -28.84 -4.18
CA LYS A 163 4.42 -29.32 -2.80
C LYS A 163 5.35 -28.72 -1.74
N THR A 164 5.75 -27.46 -1.92
CA THR A 164 6.58 -26.70 -0.98
C THR A 164 5.81 -26.37 0.28
N ASP A 165 6.38 -26.67 1.45
CA ASP A 165 5.79 -26.36 2.75
C ASP A 165 5.85 -24.86 3.02
N VAL A 166 4.70 -24.27 3.35
CA VAL A 166 4.54 -22.83 3.62
C VAL A 166 4.32 -22.60 5.11
N TYR A 167 5.09 -21.68 5.67
CA TYR A 167 4.97 -21.19 7.03
C TYR A 167 4.79 -19.67 7.02
N VAL A 168 4.04 -19.16 7.99
CA VAL A 168 3.76 -17.73 8.17
C VAL A 168 4.02 -17.28 9.60
N LYS A 169 4.63 -16.12 9.74
CA LYS A 169 4.81 -15.39 11.00
C LYS A 169 3.94 -14.14 10.90
N TYR A 170 3.04 -13.91 11.85
CA TYR A 170 2.10 -12.79 11.80
C TYR A 170 2.66 -11.60 12.57
N GLY A 171 2.91 -10.49 11.86
CA GLY A 171 3.65 -9.34 12.31
C GLY A 171 4.88 -9.68 13.14
N ASN A 172 4.97 -9.09 14.33
CA ASN A 172 6.12 -9.26 15.23
C ASN A 172 6.13 -10.56 16.03
N ASP A 173 5.31 -11.57 15.68
CA ASP A 173 5.34 -12.89 16.33
C ASP A 173 6.72 -13.52 16.26
N SER A 174 7.13 -14.33 17.23
CA SER A 174 8.42 -15.06 17.19
C SER A 174 8.31 -16.45 16.57
N ILE A 175 7.09 -16.93 16.27
CA ILE A 175 6.80 -18.32 15.93
C ILE A 175 6.32 -18.45 14.48
N TRP A 176 6.87 -19.43 13.77
CA TRP A 176 6.42 -19.84 12.44
C TRP A 176 5.21 -20.77 12.53
N ASN A 177 4.09 -20.38 11.92
CA ASN A 177 2.87 -21.18 11.85
C ASN A 177 2.81 -21.92 10.52
N TYR A 178 2.65 -23.24 10.53
CA TYR A 178 2.46 -24.01 9.29
C TYR A 178 1.11 -23.69 8.65
N VAL A 179 1.11 -23.37 7.36
CA VAL A 179 -0.07 -23.01 6.57
C VAL A 179 -0.55 -24.22 5.76
N GLY A 180 0.35 -24.88 5.06
CA GLY A 180 0.03 -25.91 4.08
C GLY A 180 1.13 -26.05 3.04
N LYS A 181 0.78 -26.57 1.87
CA LYS A 181 1.70 -26.71 0.73
C LYS A 181 1.25 -25.84 -0.44
N THR A 182 2.18 -25.36 -1.25
CA THR A 182 1.88 -24.60 -2.48
C THR A 182 1.10 -25.45 -3.51
N PRO A 183 0.19 -24.83 -4.29
CA PRO A 183 -0.24 -23.43 -4.21
C PRO A 183 -1.22 -23.18 -3.04
N VAL A 184 -1.12 -22.01 -2.42
CA VAL A 184 -2.06 -21.49 -1.42
C VAL A 184 -2.74 -20.26 -1.99
N ASP A 185 -3.96 -20.40 -2.50
CA ASP A 185 -4.65 -19.33 -3.25
C ASP A 185 -5.12 -18.15 -2.39
N SER A 186 -5.38 -18.39 -1.09
CA SER A 186 -6.01 -17.40 -0.21
C SER A 186 -5.60 -17.60 1.24
N LEU A 187 -4.39 -17.16 1.59
CA LEU A 187 -3.92 -17.04 2.97
C LEU A 187 -4.40 -15.71 3.57
N SER A 188 -5.08 -15.78 4.72
CA SER A 188 -5.44 -14.58 5.49
C SER A 188 -4.28 -14.14 6.39
N VAL A 189 -3.94 -12.85 6.29
CA VAL A 189 -2.90 -12.15 7.05
C VAL A 189 -3.52 -10.92 7.74
N PRO A 190 -2.98 -10.44 8.87
CA PRO A 190 -3.53 -9.27 9.56
C PRO A 190 -3.41 -8.00 8.71
N ALA A 191 -4.17 -6.96 9.03
CA ALA A 191 -4.11 -5.63 8.40
C ALA A 191 -3.67 -4.56 9.41
N LEU A 192 -2.41 -4.64 9.86
CA LEU A 192 -1.82 -3.85 10.94
C LEU A 192 -1.56 -2.39 10.55
N GLY A 193 -1.45 -2.10 9.25
CA GLY A 193 -1.31 -0.73 8.73
C GLY A 193 0.14 -0.29 8.61
N ASP A 194 0.66 0.44 9.60
CA ASP A 194 2.03 0.99 9.57
C ASP A 194 3.11 -0.02 10.04
N GLU A 195 2.70 -1.22 10.44
CA GLU A 195 3.59 -2.31 10.87
C GLU A 195 3.56 -3.44 9.83
N ASN A 196 4.66 -4.20 9.73
CA ASN A 196 4.72 -5.41 8.90
C ASN A 196 3.62 -6.41 9.30
N ASP A 197 2.78 -6.79 8.35
CA ASP A 197 1.67 -7.72 8.55
C ASP A 197 2.12 -9.18 8.71
N PHE A 198 3.12 -9.61 7.95
CA PHE A 198 3.57 -11.00 7.97
C PHE A 198 4.94 -11.22 7.30
N ASN A 199 5.57 -12.34 7.64
CA ASN A 199 6.67 -12.92 6.87
C ASN A 199 6.33 -14.35 6.45
N LEU A 200 6.82 -14.77 5.29
CA LEU A 200 6.69 -16.14 4.80
C LEU A 200 8.02 -16.88 4.86
N LYS A 201 7.92 -18.18 5.13
CA LYS A 201 9.03 -19.13 5.00
C LYS A 201 8.56 -20.34 4.20
N LEU A 202 9.33 -20.70 3.19
CA LEU A 202 9.06 -21.80 2.29
C LEU A 202 10.16 -22.85 2.41
N ILE A 203 9.78 -24.12 2.53
CA ILE A 203 10.72 -25.24 2.67
C ILE A 203 10.34 -26.36 1.69
N ASN A 204 11.31 -26.81 0.89
CA ASN A 204 11.16 -27.98 0.02
C ASN A 204 12.46 -28.78 0.04
N GLY A 205 12.52 -29.87 0.82
CA GLY A 205 13.75 -30.65 0.98
C GLY A 205 14.89 -29.80 1.57
N GLU A 206 15.97 -29.62 0.79
CA GLU A 206 17.14 -28.81 1.17
C GLU A 206 17.01 -27.32 0.79
N TYR A 207 15.92 -26.93 0.12
CA TYR A 207 15.64 -25.55 -0.24
C TYR A 207 14.87 -24.88 0.89
N GLU A 208 15.47 -23.88 1.54
CA GLU A 208 14.81 -23.00 2.50
C GLU A 208 14.86 -21.56 1.99
N TYR A 209 13.72 -20.90 1.98
CA TYR A 209 13.59 -19.49 1.62
C TYR A 209 12.79 -18.75 2.68
N ILE A 210 13.33 -17.61 3.14
CA ILE A 210 12.65 -16.68 4.04
C ILE A 210 12.40 -15.42 3.23
N GLY A 211 11.13 -15.10 3.01
CA GLY A 211 10.73 -13.91 2.26
C GLY A 211 10.96 -12.63 3.05
N SER A 212 11.05 -11.51 2.34
CA SER A 212 11.05 -10.19 2.97
C SER A 212 9.71 -9.87 3.63
N ASP A 213 9.65 -8.76 4.35
CA ASP A 213 8.40 -8.24 4.94
C ASP A 213 7.33 -8.13 3.86
N GLU A 214 6.17 -8.73 4.16
CA GLU A 214 4.98 -8.78 3.31
C GLU A 214 5.22 -9.32 1.88
N GLU A 215 6.27 -10.10 1.66
CA GLU A 215 6.48 -10.74 0.35
C GLU A 215 5.47 -11.87 0.14
N TYR A 216 4.75 -11.84 -0.97
CA TYR A 216 3.79 -12.88 -1.38
C TYR A 216 3.76 -13.06 -2.91
N GLY A 217 3.02 -14.06 -3.37
CA GLY A 217 2.91 -14.41 -4.78
C GLY A 217 3.74 -15.64 -5.11
N PHE A 218 4.53 -15.57 -6.19
CA PHE A 218 5.28 -16.71 -6.73
C PHE A 218 6.76 -16.66 -6.30
N PHE A 219 7.27 -17.76 -5.73
CA PHE A 219 8.62 -17.87 -5.18
C PHE A 219 9.51 -18.82 -5.99
N ASN A 220 10.71 -18.37 -6.38
CA ASN A 220 11.68 -19.14 -7.17
C ASN A 220 12.70 -19.86 -6.28
N ILE A 221 12.23 -20.65 -5.31
CA ILE A 221 13.07 -21.21 -4.24
C ILE A 221 14.15 -22.17 -4.74
N SER A 222 13.98 -22.79 -5.91
CA SER A 222 15.01 -23.65 -6.52
C SER A 222 16.31 -22.91 -6.87
N LEU A 223 16.26 -21.57 -6.92
CA LEU A 223 17.39 -20.73 -7.30
C LEU A 223 18.29 -20.36 -6.11
N VAL A 224 17.85 -20.57 -4.87
CA VAL A 224 18.61 -20.19 -3.65
C VAL A 224 19.99 -20.85 -3.63
N GLN A 225 20.09 -22.13 -3.99
CA GLN A 225 21.36 -22.86 -4.00
C GLN A 225 22.30 -22.45 -5.16
N LYS A 226 21.80 -21.69 -6.15
CA LYS A 226 22.58 -21.20 -7.30
C LYS A 226 23.21 -19.82 -7.05
N LEU A 227 22.95 -19.21 -5.89
CA LEU A 227 23.48 -17.89 -5.55
C LEU A 227 24.99 -17.94 -5.24
N PRO A 228 25.78 -16.98 -5.73
CA PRO A 228 27.13 -16.78 -5.23
C PRO A 228 27.12 -16.39 -3.74
N LYS A 229 28.23 -16.65 -3.03
CA LYS A 229 28.40 -16.19 -1.65
C LYS A 229 28.22 -14.66 -1.57
N GLY A 230 27.43 -14.20 -0.61
CA GLY A 230 27.16 -12.78 -0.41
C GLY A 230 26.05 -12.21 -1.29
N PHE A 231 25.26 -13.05 -1.97
CA PHE A 231 24.08 -12.63 -2.75
C PHE A 231 22.78 -12.97 -2.01
N VAL A 232 21.71 -12.26 -2.36
CA VAL A 232 20.33 -12.59 -1.97
C VAL A 232 19.48 -12.82 -3.21
N LEU A 233 18.49 -13.70 -3.11
CA LEU A 233 17.53 -13.98 -4.18
C LEU A 233 16.41 -12.93 -4.16
N LYS A 234 16.09 -12.40 -5.33
CA LYS A 234 14.87 -11.67 -5.63
C LYS A 234 14.01 -12.51 -6.56
N ASN A 235 12.78 -12.80 -6.13
CA ASN A 235 11.82 -13.63 -6.88
C ASN A 235 11.33 -12.89 -8.13
N SER A 236 10.80 -13.65 -9.10
CA SER A 236 10.20 -13.08 -10.28
C SER A 236 8.93 -12.29 -9.94
N LYS A 237 8.76 -11.13 -10.55
CA LYS A 237 7.59 -10.27 -10.40
C LYS A 237 6.98 -9.96 -11.76
N SER A 238 5.66 -9.86 -11.79
CA SER A 238 4.88 -9.43 -12.95
C SER A 238 4.04 -8.22 -12.57
N ASP A 239 3.56 -7.48 -13.58
CA ASP A 239 2.73 -6.29 -13.38
C ASP A 239 3.37 -5.23 -12.47
N VAL A 240 4.70 -5.09 -12.58
CA VAL A 240 5.46 -4.15 -11.75
C VAL A 240 5.36 -2.74 -12.33
N PHE A 241 4.81 -1.83 -11.52
CA PHE A 241 4.88 -0.40 -11.77
C PHE A 241 6.29 0.12 -11.49
N VAL A 242 6.91 0.75 -12.48
CA VAL A 242 8.27 1.29 -12.32
C VAL A 242 8.26 2.77 -12.66
N ASN A 243 8.35 3.57 -11.61
CA ASN A 243 8.40 5.02 -11.67
C ASN A 243 9.48 5.53 -10.73
N MET A 244 10.32 6.40 -11.27
CA MET A 244 11.20 7.26 -10.52
C MET A 244 10.94 8.70 -10.98
N PRO A 245 11.35 9.70 -10.21
CA PRO A 245 11.30 11.06 -10.68
C PRO A 245 11.95 11.22 -12.07
N GLY A 246 11.21 11.84 -12.98
CA GLY A 246 11.62 12.03 -14.37
C GLY A 246 11.73 10.75 -15.23
N VAL A 247 11.53 9.54 -14.67
CA VAL A 247 11.63 8.25 -15.39
C VAL A 247 10.39 7.41 -15.18
N PHE A 248 9.63 7.19 -16.26
CA PHE A 248 8.52 6.24 -16.27
C PHE A 248 8.84 5.07 -17.19
N LEU A 249 8.85 3.84 -16.65
CA LEU A 249 9.15 2.62 -17.40
C LEU A 249 7.92 1.71 -17.57
N GLY A 250 6.72 2.23 -17.33
CA GLY A 250 5.46 1.49 -17.51
C GLY A 250 4.91 0.90 -16.22
N ASN A 251 3.70 0.35 -16.32
CA ASN A 251 2.94 -0.23 -15.21
C ASN A 251 2.86 -1.77 -15.22
N ASN A 252 3.23 -2.41 -16.32
CA ASN A 252 3.09 -3.86 -16.50
C ASN A 252 4.44 -4.52 -16.81
N ASN A 253 5.48 -4.21 -16.02
CA ASN A 253 6.81 -4.75 -16.25
C ASN A 253 6.95 -6.14 -15.62
N LYS A 254 7.70 -7.00 -16.30
CA LYS A 254 8.14 -8.29 -15.78
C LYS A 254 9.59 -8.17 -15.31
N ILE A 255 9.87 -8.64 -14.11
CA ILE A 255 11.23 -8.76 -13.57
C ILE A 255 11.46 -10.25 -13.33
N ASP A 256 12.36 -10.86 -14.08
CA ASP A 256 12.73 -12.27 -13.87
C ASP A 256 13.52 -12.42 -12.57
N ALA A 257 13.50 -13.61 -11.96
CA ALA A 257 14.24 -13.86 -10.73
C ALA A 257 15.74 -13.69 -10.93
N PHE A 258 16.41 -13.11 -9.93
CA PHE A 258 17.84 -12.79 -9.99
C PHE A 258 18.47 -12.81 -8.60
N GLY A 259 19.78 -13.07 -8.55
CA GLY A 259 20.59 -12.83 -7.37
C GLY A 259 21.16 -11.41 -7.39
N VAL A 260 21.23 -10.72 -6.26
CA VAL A 260 21.92 -9.42 -6.14
C VAL A 260 22.91 -9.44 -4.97
N SER A 261 24.09 -8.84 -5.15
CA SER A 261 25.09 -8.80 -4.09
C SER A 261 24.62 -7.92 -2.93
N LYS A 262 24.86 -8.39 -1.69
CA LYS A 262 24.49 -7.67 -0.46
C LYS A 262 25.18 -6.32 -0.33
N THR A 263 26.41 -6.21 -0.83
CA THR A 263 27.20 -4.97 -0.84
C THR A 263 27.62 -4.61 -2.25
N GLU A 264 28.16 -3.41 -2.39
CA GLU A 264 28.99 -2.99 -3.51
C GLU A 264 30.28 -3.81 -3.57
N VAL A 265 30.99 -3.72 -4.70
CA VAL A 265 32.31 -4.34 -4.88
C VAL A 265 33.35 -3.57 -4.08
N SER A 266 34.16 -4.28 -3.29
CA SER A 266 35.25 -3.67 -2.51
C SER A 266 36.51 -3.38 -3.33
N ASN A 267 37.38 -2.51 -2.82
CA ASN A 267 38.70 -2.26 -3.40
C ASN A 267 39.54 -3.54 -3.52
N ILE A 268 39.54 -4.41 -2.49
CA ILE A 268 40.32 -5.66 -2.52
C ILE A 268 39.82 -6.63 -3.59
N GLU A 269 38.51 -6.72 -3.81
CA GLU A 269 37.95 -7.53 -4.88
C GLU A 269 38.27 -6.95 -6.27
N TYR A 270 38.22 -5.62 -6.42
CA TYR A 270 38.62 -4.97 -7.68
C TYR A 270 40.12 -5.10 -7.96
N LYS A 271 40.94 -5.14 -6.90
CA LYS A 271 42.38 -5.36 -7.02
C LYS A 271 42.68 -6.73 -7.63
N GLU A 272 41.93 -7.76 -7.25
CA GLU A 272 42.04 -9.10 -7.85
C GLU A 272 41.80 -9.08 -9.37
N PHE A 273 40.86 -8.26 -9.84
CA PHE A 273 40.62 -8.09 -11.28
C PHE A 273 41.84 -7.48 -11.99
N ILE A 274 42.47 -6.46 -11.42
CA ILE A 274 43.70 -5.87 -11.96
C ILE A 274 44.83 -6.89 -11.96
N ASP A 275 45.06 -7.59 -10.84
CA ASP A 275 46.16 -8.54 -10.68
C ASP A 275 46.06 -9.76 -11.60
N LYS A 276 44.84 -10.11 -12.01
CA LYS A 276 44.57 -11.18 -12.97
C LYS A 276 44.54 -10.70 -14.43
N GLY A 277 45.06 -9.51 -14.72
CA GLY A 277 45.21 -8.99 -16.08
C GLY A 277 43.92 -8.39 -16.65
N GLY A 278 43.05 -7.85 -15.80
CA GLY A 278 41.74 -7.34 -16.19
C GLY A 278 41.76 -6.21 -17.22
N TYR A 279 42.80 -5.38 -17.19
CA TYR A 279 43.01 -4.28 -18.14
C TYR A 279 43.77 -4.72 -19.39
N GLU A 280 44.38 -5.90 -19.37
CA GLU A 280 45.17 -6.47 -20.46
C GLU A 280 44.35 -7.42 -21.32
N ASN A 281 43.30 -8.03 -20.76
CA ASN A 281 42.45 -9.00 -21.44
C ASN A 281 41.27 -8.35 -22.17
N PRO A 282 41.24 -8.32 -23.52
CA PRO A 282 40.15 -7.70 -24.29
C PRO A 282 38.79 -8.38 -24.11
N ASP A 283 38.73 -9.66 -23.73
CA ASP A 283 37.49 -10.44 -23.64
C ASP A 283 36.50 -9.89 -22.60
N PHE A 284 37.02 -9.18 -21.59
CA PHE A 284 36.18 -8.53 -20.58
C PHE A 284 35.53 -7.23 -21.08
N TRP A 285 36.01 -6.64 -22.18
CA TRP A 285 35.61 -5.30 -22.59
C TRP A 285 34.64 -5.32 -23.77
N ASP A 286 33.61 -4.48 -23.72
CA ASP A 286 32.63 -4.33 -24.82
C ASP A 286 33.14 -3.39 -25.91
N PHE A 287 34.29 -3.72 -26.49
CA PHE A 287 34.83 -3.07 -27.66
C PHE A 287 34.90 -4.06 -28.84
N PRO A 288 34.75 -3.60 -30.10
CA PRO A 288 34.54 -2.21 -30.50
C PRO A 288 33.12 -1.69 -30.24
N THR A 289 32.98 -0.39 -29.98
CA THR A 289 31.68 0.28 -29.82
C THR A 289 31.69 1.68 -30.44
N SER A 290 30.53 2.30 -30.58
CA SER A 290 30.38 3.67 -31.07
C SER A 290 29.60 4.51 -30.07
N ILE A 291 30.17 5.67 -29.69
CA ILE A 291 29.53 6.65 -28.80
C ILE A 291 29.56 7.99 -29.52
N ASN A 292 28.40 8.62 -29.73
CA ASN A 292 28.25 9.86 -30.50
C ASN A 292 28.92 9.78 -31.89
N GLY A 293 28.77 8.64 -32.58
CA GLY A 293 29.35 8.42 -33.91
C GLY A 293 30.87 8.21 -33.93
N LYS A 294 31.57 8.35 -32.80
CA LYS A 294 33.00 8.06 -32.67
C LYS A 294 33.20 6.59 -32.29
N LYS A 295 34.01 5.89 -33.08
CA LYS A 295 34.37 4.48 -32.85
C LYS A 295 35.48 4.35 -31.82
N TYR A 296 35.28 3.44 -30.86
CA TYR A 296 36.22 3.08 -29.81
C TYR A 296 36.58 1.60 -29.95
N SER A 297 37.86 1.28 -29.89
CA SER A 297 38.41 -0.08 -29.86
C SER A 297 39.15 -0.31 -28.56
N PHE A 298 39.38 -1.58 -28.19
CA PHE A 298 40.10 -1.89 -26.96
C PHE A 298 41.47 -1.19 -26.90
N LYS A 299 42.28 -1.37 -27.95
CA LYS A 299 43.63 -0.81 -28.05
C LYS A 299 43.70 0.71 -27.93
N ASN A 300 42.70 1.45 -28.44
CA ASN A 300 42.72 2.91 -28.41
C ASN A 300 41.99 3.53 -27.21
N THR A 301 41.29 2.72 -26.40
CA THR A 301 40.44 3.20 -25.31
C THR A 301 40.98 2.83 -23.94
N ILE A 302 41.61 1.65 -23.81
CA ILE A 302 42.04 1.12 -22.50
C ILE A 302 43.02 2.06 -21.77
N GLY A 303 43.88 2.76 -22.52
CA GLY A 303 44.81 3.76 -21.96
C GLY A 303 44.15 5.02 -21.39
N LEU A 304 42.83 5.19 -21.53
CA LEU A 304 42.07 6.26 -20.87
C LEU A 304 41.72 5.92 -19.42
N PHE A 305 41.81 4.64 -19.04
CA PHE A 305 41.38 4.11 -17.75
C PHE A 305 42.57 3.90 -16.82
N THR A 306 43.17 5.02 -16.43
CA THR A 306 44.34 5.05 -15.54
C THR A 306 44.08 5.75 -14.22
N ASP A 307 44.87 5.39 -13.22
CA ASP A 307 44.94 5.98 -11.90
C ASP A 307 45.61 7.37 -11.91
N LYS A 308 45.93 7.91 -10.73
CA LYS A 308 46.56 9.24 -10.58
C LYS A 308 47.90 9.39 -11.30
N PHE A 309 48.62 8.29 -11.56
CA PHE A 309 49.99 8.28 -12.08
C PHE A 309 50.13 7.53 -13.41
N GLY A 310 49.01 7.24 -14.08
CA GLY A 310 49.02 6.65 -15.42
C GLY A 310 49.13 5.12 -15.43
N LYS A 311 49.00 4.43 -14.28
CA LYS A 311 48.85 2.97 -14.25
C LYS A 311 47.39 2.59 -14.45
N SER A 312 47.13 1.40 -15.00
CA SER A 312 45.77 0.88 -15.16
C SER A 312 45.08 0.79 -13.80
N GLY A 313 43.86 1.33 -13.69
CA GLY A 313 43.09 1.23 -12.45
C GLY A 313 42.14 2.41 -12.18
N PRO A 314 41.40 2.33 -11.06
CA PRO A 314 40.47 3.38 -10.62
C PRO A 314 41.14 4.75 -10.44
N LYS A 315 40.39 5.82 -10.70
CA LYS A 315 40.94 7.19 -10.76
C LYS A 315 41.59 7.68 -9.46
N ASN A 316 41.14 7.22 -8.29
CA ASN A 316 41.66 7.62 -6.99
C ASN A 316 42.87 6.81 -6.51
N TRP A 317 43.20 5.72 -7.19
CA TRP A 317 44.29 4.81 -6.82
C TRP A 317 45.66 5.38 -7.17
N THR A 318 46.70 4.72 -6.66
CA THR A 318 48.10 5.11 -6.85
C THR A 318 48.95 3.91 -7.20
N TYR A 319 49.57 3.97 -8.38
CA TYR A 319 50.46 2.96 -8.93
C TYR A 319 49.82 1.56 -9.06
N GLY A 320 48.51 1.49 -9.32
CA GLY A 320 47.74 0.25 -9.42
C GLY A 320 47.20 -0.29 -8.08
N ASP A 321 47.41 0.43 -6.98
CA ASP A 321 46.95 0.05 -5.63
C ASP A 321 45.93 1.05 -5.06
N PHE A 322 44.98 0.54 -4.26
CA PHE A 322 44.05 1.35 -3.48
C PHE A 322 44.76 2.03 -2.29
N PRO A 323 44.19 3.10 -1.70
CA PRO A 323 44.78 3.73 -0.52
C PRO A 323 44.89 2.78 0.68
N ASP A 324 45.98 2.84 1.43
CA ASP A 324 46.23 1.99 2.60
C ASP A 324 45.06 2.02 3.60
N GLY A 325 44.60 0.84 4.05
CA GLY A 325 43.48 0.72 4.99
C GLY A 325 42.10 0.89 4.37
N GLU A 326 42.01 1.00 3.03
CA GLU A 326 40.75 1.09 2.29
C GLU A 326 40.34 -0.24 1.61
N GLU A 327 40.89 -1.38 2.04
CA GLU A 327 40.65 -2.70 1.42
C GLU A 327 39.15 -3.00 1.28
N ASN A 328 38.42 -2.73 2.37
CA ASN A 328 36.98 -3.01 2.49
C ASN A 328 36.10 -1.80 2.14
N PHE A 329 36.63 -0.73 1.56
CA PHE A 329 35.79 0.36 1.02
C PHE A 329 35.29 0.00 -0.37
N PRO A 330 34.14 0.53 -0.81
CA PRO A 330 33.66 0.29 -2.16
C PRO A 330 34.68 0.85 -3.16
N VAL A 331 34.94 0.09 -4.22
CA VAL A 331 35.69 0.62 -5.36
C VAL A 331 34.91 1.79 -5.95
N SER A 332 35.62 2.89 -6.18
CA SER A 332 35.04 4.12 -6.70
C SER A 332 35.95 4.77 -7.74
N GLY A 333 35.47 5.80 -8.45
CA GLY A 333 36.28 6.44 -9.48
C GLY A 333 36.47 5.59 -10.73
N ILE A 334 35.50 4.73 -11.03
CA ILE A 334 35.49 3.86 -12.21
C ILE A 334 34.43 4.28 -13.22
N SER A 335 34.70 3.98 -14.49
CA SER A 335 33.79 4.20 -15.62
C SER A 335 32.77 3.07 -15.74
N TRP A 336 31.75 3.27 -16.57
CA TRP A 336 30.78 2.22 -16.88
C TRP A 336 31.45 1.02 -17.58
N PHE A 337 32.45 1.28 -18.43
CA PHE A 337 33.22 0.23 -19.10
C PHE A 337 34.04 -0.61 -18.12
N GLU A 338 34.73 0.04 -17.18
CA GLU A 338 35.47 -0.63 -16.10
C GLU A 338 34.54 -1.46 -15.21
N ALA A 339 33.36 -0.93 -14.88
CA ALA A 339 32.38 -1.64 -14.08
C ALA A 339 31.84 -2.89 -14.79
N LYS A 340 31.54 -2.78 -16.08
CA LYS A 340 31.06 -3.90 -16.89
C LYS A 340 32.14 -4.95 -17.16
N ALA A 341 33.38 -4.53 -17.36
CA ALA A 341 34.52 -5.44 -17.51
C ALA A 341 34.74 -6.27 -16.24
N TYR A 342 34.67 -5.63 -15.07
CA TYR A 342 34.73 -6.32 -13.79
C TYR A 342 33.58 -7.34 -13.61
N ALA A 343 32.35 -6.94 -13.96
CA ALA A 343 31.19 -7.86 -13.91
C ALA A 343 31.42 -9.12 -14.77
N LYS A 344 31.92 -8.95 -16.01
CA LYS A 344 32.26 -10.08 -16.88
C LYS A 344 33.39 -10.95 -16.32
N PHE A 345 34.43 -10.35 -15.74
CA PHE A 345 35.51 -11.08 -15.08
C PHE A 345 34.99 -12.01 -13.99
N ARG A 346 33.96 -11.59 -13.23
CA ARG A 346 33.31 -12.42 -12.21
C ARG A 346 32.27 -13.40 -12.77
N GLY A 347 32.00 -13.41 -14.09
CA GLY A 347 30.92 -14.20 -14.70
C GLY A 347 29.52 -13.75 -14.26
N LEU A 348 29.38 -12.46 -13.98
CA LEU A 348 28.18 -11.79 -13.46
C LEU A 348 27.80 -10.59 -14.35
N SER A 349 26.77 -9.84 -13.96
CA SER A 349 26.31 -8.66 -14.69
C SER A 349 26.22 -7.44 -13.76
N LEU A 350 26.25 -6.24 -14.34
CA LEU A 350 25.69 -5.07 -13.69
C LEU A 350 24.16 -5.23 -13.64
N PRO A 351 23.49 -4.75 -12.58
CA PRO A 351 22.02 -4.71 -12.55
C PRO A 351 21.49 -3.93 -13.76
N ASN A 352 20.34 -4.35 -14.29
CA ASN A 352 19.50 -3.43 -15.04
C ASN A 352 18.66 -2.55 -14.07
N ILE A 353 18.07 -1.47 -14.58
CA ILE A 353 17.33 -0.50 -13.77
C ILE A 353 16.18 -1.15 -12.99
N PHE A 354 15.51 -2.16 -13.56
CA PHE A 354 14.40 -2.87 -12.90
C PHE A 354 14.89 -3.69 -11.72
N GLN A 355 15.99 -4.43 -11.91
CA GLN A 355 16.63 -5.21 -10.86
C GLN A 355 17.16 -4.31 -9.74
N TRP A 356 17.74 -3.16 -10.08
CA TRP A 356 18.25 -2.22 -9.10
C TRP A 356 17.11 -1.64 -8.25
N ILE A 357 16.03 -1.18 -8.89
CA ILE A 357 14.85 -0.62 -8.24
C ILE A 357 14.18 -1.66 -7.33
N ASP A 358 14.04 -2.91 -7.77
CA ASP A 358 13.50 -4.00 -6.96
C ASP A 358 14.41 -4.36 -5.76
N ALA A 359 15.73 -4.34 -5.97
CA ALA A 359 16.71 -4.56 -4.90
C ALA A 359 16.68 -3.42 -3.86
N ALA A 360 16.45 -2.19 -4.31
CA ALA A 360 16.34 -0.98 -3.51
C ALA A 360 14.97 -0.78 -2.85
N GLN A 361 14.02 -1.70 -3.04
CA GLN A 361 12.62 -1.59 -2.57
C GLN A 361 11.89 -0.34 -3.12
N LEU A 362 12.24 0.07 -4.34
CA LEU A 362 11.64 1.20 -5.06
C LEU A 362 10.70 0.76 -6.18
N SER A 363 10.45 -0.54 -6.33
CA SER A 363 9.52 -1.10 -7.32
C SER A 363 8.08 -1.00 -6.83
N GLY A 364 7.14 -0.59 -7.68
CA GLY A 364 5.75 -0.37 -7.31
C GLY A 364 5.43 1.13 -7.15
N LEU A 365 4.21 1.44 -6.70
CA LEU A 365 3.81 2.82 -6.41
C LEU A 365 4.40 3.25 -5.06
N ILE A 366 5.50 3.98 -5.09
CA ILE A 366 6.20 4.44 -3.88
C ILE A 366 5.57 5.73 -3.36
N LEU A 367 4.75 5.63 -2.30
CA LEU A 367 4.15 6.77 -1.61
C LEU A 367 5.09 7.40 -0.58
N LYS A 368 6.01 6.63 -0.02
CA LYS A 368 7.07 7.10 0.90
C LYS A 368 8.33 6.33 0.55
N LEU A 369 9.48 7.01 0.53
CA LEU A 369 10.75 6.31 0.36
C LEU A 369 10.96 5.29 1.49
N PRO A 370 11.62 4.15 1.19
CA PRO A 370 12.00 3.17 2.21
C PRO A 370 12.80 3.81 3.35
N ASP A 371 12.77 3.20 4.54
CA ASP A 371 13.63 3.66 5.63
C ASP A 371 15.11 3.46 5.26
N ILE A 372 15.80 4.58 5.16
CA ILE A 372 17.23 4.65 4.83
C ILE A 372 18.10 4.86 6.07
N ASN A 373 17.58 4.67 7.28
CA ASN A 373 18.40 4.63 8.49
C ASN A 373 19.59 3.67 8.34
N GLY A 374 20.78 4.14 8.72
CA GLY A 374 22.03 3.41 8.52
C GLY A 374 22.66 3.57 7.13
N SER A 375 22.00 4.24 6.19
CA SER A 375 22.58 4.63 4.89
C SER A 375 23.64 5.71 5.03
N ASN A 376 24.42 5.95 3.98
CA ASN A 376 25.54 6.89 4.01
C ASN A 376 25.24 8.10 3.13
N TYR A 377 24.59 9.14 3.65
CA TYR A 377 24.39 10.42 2.96
C TYR A 377 24.95 11.57 3.79
N ASN A 378 25.12 12.74 3.20
CA ASN A 378 25.60 13.96 3.88
C ASN A 378 26.92 13.78 4.65
N THR A 379 27.81 12.90 4.18
CA THR A 379 29.14 12.67 4.73
C THR A 379 30.24 13.06 3.74
N SER A 380 31.50 13.02 4.19
CA SER A 380 32.66 13.39 3.38
C SER A 380 33.35 12.22 2.68
N LYS A 381 32.97 10.97 2.98
CA LYS A 381 33.63 9.76 2.46
C LYS A 381 32.70 8.54 2.43
N PRO A 382 32.98 7.53 1.58
CA PRO A 382 32.25 6.27 1.62
C PRO A 382 32.46 5.53 2.95
N ARG A 383 31.57 4.58 3.27
CA ARG A 383 31.71 3.60 4.35
C ARG A 383 32.20 2.27 3.80
N GLN A 384 32.77 1.45 4.67
CA GLN A 384 33.18 0.09 4.33
C GLN A 384 31.97 -0.76 3.89
N VAL A 385 32.23 -1.72 3.00
CA VAL A 385 31.27 -2.75 2.63
C VAL A 385 31.08 -3.68 3.83
N ASN A 386 29.83 -3.82 4.29
CA ASN A 386 29.47 -4.70 5.40
C ASN A 386 28.33 -5.64 4.97
N LEU A 387 28.52 -6.94 5.20
CA LEU A 387 27.53 -7.97 4.85
C LEU A 387 26.33 -8.02 5.79
N GLN A 388 26.40 -7.35 6.95
CA GLN A 388 25.26 -7.20 7.85
C GLN A 388 24.22 -6.28 7.19
N LEU A 389 22.99 -6.80 7.06
CA LEU A 389 21.86 -6.03 6.55
C LEU A 389 21.62 -4.81 7.44
N ASN A 390 21.14 -3.73 6.83
CA ASN A 390 20.68 -2.57 7.58
C ASN A 390 19.48 -2.98 8.45
N GLU A 391 19.31 -2.32 9.60
CA GLU A 391 18.15 -2.53 10.48
C GLU A 391 16.82 -2.29 9.75
N SER A 392 16.83 -1.49 8.67
CA SER A 392 15.69 -1.21 7.81
C SER A 392 15.36 -2.29 6.76
N GLY A 393 16.12 -3.40 6.70
CA GLY A 393 15.90 -4.47 5.71
C GLY A 393 16.37 -4.13 4.28
N LEU A 394 16.87 -2.91 4.04
CA LEU A 394 17.55 -2.56 2.79
C LEU A 394 18.89 -3.30 2.66
N LEU A 395 19.31 -3.50 1.41
CA LEU A 395 20.67 -3.97 1.14
C LEU A 395 21.68 -2.95 1.67
N PRO A 396 22.75 -3.41 2.34
CA PRO A 396 23.80 -2.53 2.84
C PRO A 396 24.27 -1.54 1.79
N ASN A 397 24.28 -0.27 2.17
CA ASN A 397 24.80 0.85 1.40
C ASN A 397 24.14 1.10 0.01
N ILE A 398 23.04 0.40 -0.33
CA ILE A 398 22.35 0.62 -1.62
C ILE A 398 21.82 2.06 -1.77
N ALA A 399 21.55 2.71 -0.64
CA ALA A 399 21.24 4.11 -0.55
C ALA A 399 22.48 4.89 -0.08
N GLY A 400 22.97 5.77 -0.93
CA GLY A 400 23.87 6.86 -0.57
C GLY A 400 25.34 6.53 -0.51
N ASN A 401 25.84 5.30 -0.47
CA ASN A 401 27.30 5.15 -0.29
C ASN A 401 28.11 5.52 -1.53
N VAL A 402 27.92 4.80 -2.64
CA VAL A 402 28.39 5.17 -3.97
C VAL A 402 27.23 5.02 -4.95
N ARG A 403 27.22 5.83 -6.01
CA ARG A 403 26.28 5.63 -7.12
C ARG A 403 26.64 4.35 -7.84
N GLU A 404 25.65 3.53 -8.15
CA GLU A 404 25.86 2.21 -8.73
C GLU A 404 25.54 2.22 -10.24
N TRP A 405 26.51 1.85 -11.07
CA TRP A 405 26.32 1.71 -12.52
C TRP A 405 25.34 0.59 -12.85
N VAL A 406 24.34 0.89 -13.69
CA VAL A 406 23.43 -0.11 -14.29
C VAL A 406 23.73 -0.31 -15.78
N ILE A 407 23.25 -1.41 -16.37
CA ILE A 407 23.55 -1.73 -17.78
C ILE A 407 22.87 -0.76 -18.77
N ASN A 408 21.71 -0.22 -18.39
CA ASN A 408 20.82 0.53 -19.27
C ASN A 408 21.46 1.83 -19.79
N SER A 409 21.24 2.09 -21.08
CA SER A 409 21.60 3.37 -21.70
C SER A 409 20.56 4.44 -21.39
N HIS A 410 21.02 5.69 -21.36
CA HIS A 410 20.17 6.88 -21.42
C HIS A 410 20.52 7.62 -22.71
N GLY A 411 19.62 7.62 -23.68
CA GLY A 411 19.94 8.06 -25.04
C GLY A 411 20.98 7.17 -25.74
N GLU A 412 21.78 7.75 -26.64
CA GLU A 412 22.80 7.03 -27.42
C GLU A 412 24.20 7.06 -26.80
N ASP A 413 24.45 7.96 -25.84
CA ASP A 413 25.80 8.32 -25.41
C ASP A 413 26.01 8.38 -23.90
N ARG A 414 24.97 8.12 -23.11
CA ARG A 414 25.04 8.11 -21.65
C ARG A 414 24.54 6.79 -21.08
N LYS A 415 24.89 6.57 -19.81
CA LYS A 415 24.53 5.40 -19.01
C LYS A 415 23.83 5.82 -17.74
N ALA A 416 22.85 5.03 -17.31
CA ALA A 416 22.14 5.25 -16.05
C ALA A 416 23.02 4.82 -14.87
N ILE A 417 22.89 5.54 -13.75
CA ILE A 417 23.59 5.29 -12.49
C ILE A 417 22.67 5.73 -11.33
N LEU A 418 22.57 4.95 -10.25
CA LEU A 418 21.47 5.07 -9.28
C LEU A 418 21.97 5.08 -7.83
N GLY A 419 21.09 5.43 -6.89
CA GLY A 419 21.30 5.27 -5.45
C GLY A 419 21.89 6.45 -4.69
N GLY A 420 22.24 7.55 -5.36
CA GLY A 420 22.90 8.69 -4.71
C GLY A 420 24.33 8.37 -4.25
N SER A 421 24.98 9.29 -3.52
CA SER A 421 26.34 9.09 -3.01
C SER A 421 26.59 9.81 -1.70
N TYR A 422 27.73 9.52 -1.05
CA TYR A 422 27.93 9.87 0.34
C TYR A 422 27.83 11.37 0.61
N GLY A 423 28.15 12.20 -0.39
CA GLY A 423 28.04 13.66 -0.33
C GLY A 423 26.74 14.24 -0.88
N THR A 424 25.72 13.43 -1.17
CA THR A 424 24.39 13.92 -1.59
C THR A 424 23.40 13.84 -0.43
N ASN A 425 22.26 14.54 -0.59
CA ASN A 425 21.18 14.53 0.39
C ASN A 425 20.38 13.23 0.32
N GLU A 426 19.78 12.84 1.44
CA GLU A 426 19.01 11.60 1.62
C GLU A 426 17.83 11.42 0.65
N TYR A 427 17.12 12.50 0.35
CA TYR A 427 15.99 12.48 -0.60
C TYR A 427 16.42 12.13 -2.04
N THR A 428 17.71 12.10 -2.35
CA THR A 428 18.23 11.73 -3.68
C THR A 428 18.26 10.22 -3.94
N PHE A 429 17.81 9.40 -2.97
CA PHE A 429 17.87 7.94 -3.07
C PHE A 429 17.16 7.38 -4.32
N ASN A 430 15.97 7.90 -4.63
CA ASN A 430 15.19 7.48 -5.80
C ASN A 430 15.47 8.33 -7.05
N SER A 431 16.39 9.30 -7.01
CA SER A 431 16.69 10.15 -8.15
C SER A 431 17.39 9.37 -9.25
N PHE A 432 17.08 9.70 -10.50
CA PHE A 432 17.76 9.16 -11.66
C PHE A 432 18.99 9.99 -12.02
N TYR A 433 20.15 9.35 -12.11
CA TYR A 433 21.32 9.98 -12.70
C TYR A 433 21.68 9.33 -14.03
N SER A 434 22.11 10.18 -14.96
CA SER A 434 22.71 9.77 -16.21
C SER A 434 24.10 10.36 -16.30
N LEU A 435 25.09 9.63 -16.79
CA LEU A 435 26.46 10.15 -16.96
C LEU A 435 27.08 9.60 -18.25
N SER A 436 28.11 10.27 -18.77
CA SER A 436 28.94 9.71 -19.83
C SER A 436 29.50 8.34 -19.38
N PRO A 437 29.55 7.32 -20.25
CA PRO A 437 30.12 6.02 -19.89
C PRO A 437 31.61 6.09 -19.54
N PHE A 438 32.30 7.18 -19.89
CA PHE A 438 33.68 7.48 -19.53
C PHE A 438 33.82 8.25 -18.21
N ASN A 439 32.72 8.65 -17.56
CA ASN A 439 32.78 9.43 -16.34
C ASN A 439 33.32 8.59 -15.18
N ARG A 440 34.39 9.05 -14.54
CA ARG A 440 35.09 8.39 -13.43
C ARG A 440 35.07 9.23 -12.17
N SER A 441 33.92 9.81 -11.84
CA SER A 441 33.77 10.59 -10.60
C SER A 441 33.98 9.69 -9.38
N LEU A 442 34.52 10.24 -8.29
CA LEU A 442 34.85 9.47 -7.07
C LEU A 442 33.63 8.92 -6.34
N GLN A 443 32.43 9.25 -6.80
CA GLN A 443 31.16 8.75 -6.29
C GLN A 443 30.61 7.60 -7.13
N ASN A 444 31.29 7.17 -8.20
CA ASN A 444 30.80 6.12 -9.10
C ASN A 444 31.44 4.79 -8.72
N GLY A 445 30.62 3.81 -8.38
CA GLY A 445 31.00 2.43 -8.09
C GLY A 445 30.04 1.45 -8.77
N LEU A 446 29.92 0.24 -8.20
CA LEU A 446 29.08 -0.81 -8.75
C LEU A 446 28.65 -1.85 -7.71
N ARG A 447 27.53 -2.49 -8.02
CA ARG A 447 27.03 -3.71 -7.41
C ARG A 447 26.80 -4.75 -8.51
N LEU A 448 26.76 -6.03 -8.15
CA LEU A 448 26.62 -7.11 -9.12
C LEU A 448 25.30 -7.86 -8.97
N VAL A 449 24.84 -8.42 -10.09
CA VAL A 449 23.71 -9.36 -10.13
C VAL A 449 24.11 -10.67 -10.80
N LYS A 450 23.43 -11.75 -10.38
CA LYS A 450 23.44 -13.07 -11.01
C LYS A 450 22.11 -13.29 -11.71
N ASN A 451 22.12 -13.28 -13.04
CA ASN A 451 20.97 -13.67 -13.84
C ASN A 451 20.93 -15.20 -13.98
N PHE A 452 19.74 -15.80 -13.82
CA PHE A 452 19.55 -17.24 -13.95
C PHE A 452 19.06 -17.65 -15.35
N GLU A 453 18.34 -16.75 -16.01
CA GLU A 453 17.97 -16.90 -17.42
C GLU A 453 19.18 -16.75 -18.33
N LYS A 454 19.26 -17.59 -19.37
CA LYS A 454 20.41 -17.63 -20.29
C LYS A 454 20.35 -16.56 -21.40
N ASN A 455 19.17 -15.98 -21.63
CA ASN A 455 18.97 -14.99 -22.68
C ASN A 455 18.96 -13.57 -22.10
N PHE A 456 19.40 -12.60 -22.91
CA PHE A 456 19.26 -11.19 -22.57
C PHE A 456 17.78 -10.85 -22.34
N SER A 457 17.48 -10.27 -21.19
CA SER A 457 16.12 -9.80 -20.90
C SER A 457 15.85 -8.53 -21.73
N TYR A 458 14.61 -8.32 -22.15
CA TYR A 458 14.20 -7.05 -22.77
C TYR A 458 14.61 -5.86 -21.90
N ASN A 459 14.51 -6.02 -20.58
CA ASN A 459 14.88 -5.02 -19.58
C ASN A 459 16.35 -4.58 -19.67
N ASP A 460 17.25 -5.45 -20.14
CA ASP A 460 18.68 -5.13 -20.31
C ASP A 460 18.92 -4.18 -21.50
N THR A 461 18.00 -4.19 -22.47
CA THR A 461 18.11 -3.43 -23.72
C THR A 461 17.37 -2.09 -23.70
N ILE A 462 16.57 -1.85 -22.66
CA ILE A 462 15.79 -0.62 -22.51
C ILE A 462 16.74 0.58 -22.46
N LYS A 463 16.49 1.53 -23.38
CA LYS A 463 17.03 2.88 -23.35
C LYS A 463 16.12 3.71 -22.46
N VAL A 464 16.60 4.03 -21.26
CA VAL A 464 15.87 4.88 -20.32
C VAL A 464 15.68 6.24 -20.97
N LYS A 465 14.50 6.82 -20.78
CA LYS A 465 14.21 8.22 -21.08
C LYS A 465 14.07 8.93 -19.74
N HIS A 466 14.95 9.87 -19.45
CA HIS A 466 14.85 10.74 -18.29
C HIS A 466 14.49 12.14 -18.74
N ILE A 467 13.50 12.71 -18.09
CA ILE A 467 13.04 14.06 -18.35
C ILE A 467 13.67 14.97 -17.30
N GLU A 468 14.79 15.59 -17.66
CA GLU A 468 15.34 16.71 -16.90
C GLU A 468 14.66 18.00 -17.36
N ARG A 469 14.13 18.78 -16.41
CA ARG A 469 13.50 20.05 -16.71
C ARG A 469 13.84 21.09 -15.67
N ASN A 470 14.55 22.13 -16.10
CA ASN A 470 14.81 23.30 -15.26
C ASN A 470 13.82 24.42 -15.62
N PHE A 471 12.79 24.59 -14.79
CA PHE A 471 11.76 25.61 -15.00
C PHE A 471 12.28 27.06 -14.92
N ARG A 472 13.47 27.29 -14.36
CA ARG A 472 14.10 28.62 -14.34
C ARG A 472 14.58 29.04 -15.73
N LEU A 473 14.81 28.08 -16.63
CA LEU A 473 15.18 28.31 -18.02
C LEU A 473 13.97 28.34 -18.96
N GLU A 474 12.79 27.92 -18.49
CA GLU A 474 11.58 27.91 -19.29
C GLU A 474 11.06 29.34 -19.47
N LYS A 475 10.84 29.72 -20.73
CA LYS A 475 10.40 31.08 -21.08
C LYS A 475 8.94 31.27 -20.69
N ASN A 476 8.65 32.41 -20.07
CA ASN A 476 7.28 32.86 -19.88
C ASN A 476 6.68 33.37 -21.21
N VAL A 477 5.36 33.56 -21.24
CA VAL A 477 4.63 34.19 -22.35
C VAL A 477 4.08 35.57 -21.95
N SER A 478 3.80 36.43 -22.92
CA SER A 478 3.17 37.72 -22.67
C SER A 478 1.72 37.54 -22.18
N ASP A 479 1.15 38.61 -21.62
CA ASP A 479 -0.24 38.60 -21.16
C ASP A 479 -1.22 38.36 -22.31
N GLU A 480 -0.96 38.91 -23.49
CA GLU A 480 -1.81 38.70 -24.67
C GLU A 480 -1.80 37.22 -25.11
N VAL A 481 -0.63 36.59 -25.13
CA VAL A 481 -0.50 35.16 -25.48
C VAL A 481 -1.17 34.29 -24.41
N PHE A 482 -1.01 34.64 -23.13
CA PHE A 482 -1.66 33.89 -22.06
C PHE A 482 -3.19 33.96 -22.15
N GLU A 483 -3.77 35.12 -22.46
CA GLU A 483 -5.23 35.22 -22.62
C GLU A 483 -5.74 34.40 -23.81
N VAL A 484 -4.96 34.25 -24.88
CA VAL A 484 -5.28 33.29 -25.97
C VAL A 484 -5.30 31.87 -25.43
N TYR A 485 -4.29 31.44 -24.68
CA TYR A 485 -4.27 30.10 -24.08
C TYR A 485 -5.44 29.90 -23.11
N LYS A 486 -5.74 30.88 -22.26
CA LYS A 486 -6.85 30.82 -21.31
C LYS A 486 -8.22 30.75 -22.00
N SER A 487 -8.40 31.41 -23.15
CA SER A 487 -9.68 31.44 -23.88
C SER A 487 -10.17 30.06 -24.35
N GLN A 488 -9.27 29.07 -24.47
CA GLN A 488 -9.66 27.71 -24.85
C GLN A 488 -10.58 27.04 -23.80
N PHE A 489 -10.52 27.50 -22.55
CA PHE A 489 -11.37 27.03 -21.45
C PHE A 489 -12.73 27.71 -21.43
N ASP A 490 -12.95 28.73 -22.25
CA ASP A 490 -14.22 29.43 -22.32
C ASP A 490 -15.25 28.62 -23.14
N TYR A 491 -16.51 28.91 -22.86
CA TYR A 491 -17.66 28.36 -23.55
C TYR A 491 -18.79 29.39 -23.55
N PRO A 492 -19.70 29.36 -24.54
CA PRO A 492 -20.85 30.24 -24.54
C PRO A 492 -21.70 30.05 -23.29
N ASN A 493 -22.25 31.15 -22.77
CA ASN A 493 -23.21 31.06 -21.67
C ASN A 493 -24.44 30.29 -22.15
N THR A 494 -24.62 29.09 -21.58
CA THR A 494 -25.71 28.18 -21.91
C THR A 494 -26.49 27.85 -20.64
N PRO A 495 -27.82 27.64 -20.71
CA PRO A 495 -28.62 27.24 -19.56
C PRO A 495 -28.02 26.03 -18.84
N LEU A 496 -27.94 26.09 -17.51
CA LEU A 496 -27.33 25.02 -16.70
C LEU A 496 -28.17 23.75 -16.67
N ASN A 497 -29.50 23.89 -16.58
CA ASN A 497 -30.46 22.78 -16.51
C ASN A 497 -30.01 21.66 -15.57
N VAL A 498 -29.73 22.01 -14.31
CA VAL A 498 -29.18 21.08 -13.31
C VAL A 498 -30.30 20.31 -12.62
N GLU A 499 -30.19 18.99 -12.64
CA GLU A 499 -30.99 18.10 -11.80
C GLU A 499 -30.27 17.91 -10.46
N VAL A 500 -30.95 18.16 -9.35
CA VAL A 500 -30.39 18.00 -8.00
C VAL A 500 -31.27 17.05 -7.21
N ASN A 501 -30.70 15.92 -6.78
CA ASN A 501 -31.40 14.89 -6.01
C ASN A 501 -30.72 14.71 -4.66
N LYS A 502 -31.49 14.70 -3.58
CA LYS A 502 -30.96 14.29 -2.26
C LYS A 502 -30.76 12.78 -2.26
N ILE A 503 -29.61 12.33 -1.77
CA ILE A 503 -29.33 10.91 -1.57
C ILE A 503 -29.22 10.61 -0.08
N GLU A 504 -29.44 9.35 0.30
CA GLU A 504 -29.34 8.91 1.68
C GLU A 504 -27.92 9.14 2.21
N SER A 505 -27.80 9.82 3.35
CA SER A 505 -26.53 10.05 4.02
C SER A 505 -26.28 8.94 5.06
N PRO A 506 -25.07 8.34 5.07
CA PRO A 506 -24.65 7.42 6.13
C PRO A 506 -24.75 8.02 7.54
N ASP A 507 -24.57 9.35 7.69
CA ASP A 507 -24.73 10.07 8.95
C ASP A 507 -25.77 11.19 8.78
N LYS A 508 -26.85 11.10 9.56
CA LYS A 508 -27.99 12.05 9.55
C LYS A 508 -27.62 13.48 9.91
N LYS A 509 -26.42 13.73 10.46
CA LYS A 509 -25.90 15.09 10.69
C LYS A 509 -25.56 15.83 9.40
N TYR A 510 -25.41 15.11 8.29
CA TYR A 510 -25.06 15.70 7.01
C TYR A 510 -26.10 15.32 5.95
N GLN A 511 -26.35 16.23 5.03
CA GLN A 511 -27.09 15.98 3.80
C GLN A 511 -26.12 15.83 2.63
N ILE A 512 -26.50 14.97 1.69
CA ILE A 512 -25.77 14.79 0.43
C ILE A 512 -26.73 15.07 -0.73
N GLU A 513 -26.33 15.98 -1.61
CA GLU A 513 -27.03 16.28 -2.86
C GLU A 513 -26.19 15.79 -4.04
N LYS A 514 -26.75 14.94 -4.92
CA LYS A 514 -26.17 14.64 -6.23
C LYS A 514 -26.67 15.67 -7.23
N PHE A 515 -25.77 16.37 -7.90
CA PHE A 515 -26.11 17.26 -9.01
C PHE A 515 -25.71 16.62 -10.34
N GLU A 516 -26.48 16.91 -11.39
CA GLU A 516 -26.24 16.39 -12.74
C GLU A 516 -26.67 17.42 -13.78
N MET A 517 -25.83 17.68 -14.79
CA MET A 517 -26.06 18.70 -15.80
C MET A 517 -25.37 18.37 -17.13
N SER A 518 -25.74 19.05 -18.21
CA SER A 518 -25.05 18.90 -19.50
C SER A 518 -23.63 19.48 -19.46
N THR A 519 -22.71 18.83 -20.16
CA THR A 519 -21.35 19.36 -20.40
C THR A 519 -21.38 20.54 -21.38
N THR A 520 -20.29 21.32 -21.43
CA THR A 520 -20.16 22.50 -22.32
C THR A 520 -19.49 22.18 -23.66
N TYR A 521 -19.25 20.90 -23.92
CA TYR A 521 -18.65 20.35 -25.14
C TYR A 521 -19.46 19.13 -25.57
N LYS A 522 -19.37 18.76 -26.86
CA LYS A 522 -20.08 17.59 -27.36
C LYS A 522 -19.58 16.33 -26.66
N ASN A 523 -20.46 15.69 -25.90
CA ASN A 523 -20.21 14.42 -25.22
C ASN A 523 -21.53 13.69 -25.00
N ASP A 524 -21.47 12.36 -24.89
CA ASP A 524 -22.65 11.53 -24.63
C ASP A 524 -22.93 11.38 -23.12
N GLU A 525 -22.06 11.92 -22.27
CA GLU A 525 -22.15 11.84 -20.81
C GLU A 525 -22.48 13.21 -20.19
N LYS A 526 -23.22 13.17 -19.09
CA LYS A 526 -23.50 14.34 -18.26
C LYS A 526 -22.35 14.61 -17.27
N LEU A 527 -22.18 15.88 -16.92
CA LEU A 527 -21.34 16.32 -15.80
C LEU A 527 -22.14 16.17 -14.51
N TYR A 528 -21.57 15.52 -13.51
CA TYR A 528 -22.25 15.31 -12.23
C TYR A 528 -21.29 15.42 -11.06
N GLY A 529 -21.81 15.41 -9.84
CA GLY A 529 -21.02 15.37 -8.62
C GLY A 529 -21.89 15.41 -7.37
N TYR A 530 -21.25 15.63 -6.23
CA TYR A 530 -21.89 15.61 -4.92
C TYR A 530 -21.62 16.89 -4.14
N ILE A 531 -22.60 17.34 -3.36
CA ILE A 531 -22.45 18.40 -2.36
C ILE A 531 -22.78 17.79 -1.00
N ILE A 532 -21.80 17.79 -0.09
CA ILE A 532 -21.97 17.34 1.29
C ILE A 532 -22.03 18.57 2.19
N THR A 533 -23.08 18.67 3.00
CA THR A 533 -23.31 19.82 3.87
C THR A 533 -23.82 19.37 5.24
N SER A 534 -23.32 19.97 6.31
CA SER A 534 -23.87 19.77 7.65
C SER A 534 -25.29 20.36 7.75
N GLU A 535 -26.22 19.60 8.33
CA GLU A 535 -27.59 20.05 8.58
C GLU A 535 -27.64 21.34 9.40
N ARG A 536 -26.63 21.59 10.26
CA ARG A 536 -26.49 22.80 11.06
C ARG A 536 -26.29 24.07 10.21
N PHE A 537 -25.65 23.94 9.04
CA PHE A 537 -25.23 25.07 8.20
C PHE A 537 -25.89 25.07 6.82
N LYS A 538 -26.94 24.27 6.62
CA LYS A 538 -27.58 24.07 5.31
C LYS A 538 -28.17 25.32 4.66
N GLU A 539 -28.50 26.34 5.46
CA GLU A 539 -29.06 27.61 4.99
C GLU A 539 -28.00 28.51 4.36
N MET A 540 -26.75 28.45 4.86
CA MET A 540 -25.63 29.24 4.35
C MET A 540 -24.30 28.60 4.77
N SER A 541 -23.65 27.91 3.85
CA SER A 541 -22.33 27.30 4.07
C SER A 541 -21.26 27.88 3.15
N LYS A 542 -20.00 27.70 3.52
CA LYS A 542 -18.83 28.15 2.73
C LYS A 542 -18.37 26.99 1.82
N PRO A 543 -18.44 27.11 0.48
CA PRO A 543 -18.14 25.99 -0.41
C PRO A 543 -16.63 25.75 -0.56
N ILE A 544 -16.22 24.48 -0.50
CA ILE A 544 -14.88 23.99 -0.85
C ILE A 544 -15.05 22.99 -1.98
N ILE A 545 -14.49 23.28 -3.17
CA ILE A 545 -14.40 22.29 -4.24
C ILE A 545 -13.17 21.42 -3.98
N GLU A 546 -13.40 20.13 -3.82
CA GLU A 546 -12.37 19.11 -3.76
C GLU A 546 -12.10 18.55 -5.15
N PHE A 547 -10.85 18.63 -5.58
CA PHE A 547 -10.38 17.95 -6.78
C PHE A 547 -9.71 16.62 -6.39
N PRO A 548 -10.03 15.50 -7.07
CA PRO A 548 -9.55 14.19 -6.66
C PRO A 548 -8.04 13.99 -6.93
N GLY A 549 -7.44 13.04 -6.22
CA GLY A 549 -6.12 12.51 -6.56
C GLY A 549 -6.15 11.62 -7.82
N ALA A 550 -4.98 11.17 -8.28
CA ALA A 550 -4.83 10.41 -9.54
C ALA A 550 -5.63 9.09 -9.57
N TRP A 551 -5.92 8.51 -8.40
CA TRP A 551 -6.73 7.30 -8.24
C TRP A 551 -8.11 7.40 -8.93
N ALA A 552 -8.68 8.60 -9.07
CA ALA A 552 -9.93 8.80 -9.79
C ALA A 552 -9.84 8.49 -11.30
N ILE A 553 -8.64 8.46 -11.89
CA ILE A 553 -8.43 8.03 -13.28
C ILE A 553 -8.60 6.51 -13.40
N PHE A 554 -8.14 5.75 -12.41
CA PHE A 554 -8.08 4.28 -12.43
C PHE A 554 -9.35 3.59 -11.93
N ASN A 555 -10.23 4.34 -11.26
CA ASN A 555 -11.47 3.82 -10.71
C ASN A 555 -12.66 4.21 -11.58
N ASN A 556 -13.67 3.32 -11.63
CA ASN A 556 -14.91 3.53 -12.38
C ASN A 556 -16.13 3.80 -11.48
N LYS A 557 -15.91 4.09 -10.20
CA LYS A 557 -17.02 4.34 -9.25
C LYS A 557 -16.60 5.25 -8.12
N LEU A 558 -17.40 6.30 -7.88
CA LEU A 558 -17.33 7.13 -6.68
C LEU A 558 -18.52 6.82 -5.76
N ASN A 559 -18.26 6.37 -4.54
CA ASN A 559 -19.29 6.20 -3.51
C ASN A 559 -19.06 7.23 -2.40
N ILE A 560 -20.09 7.98 -2.02
CA ILE A 560 -20.03 8.83 -0.82
C ILE A 560 -20.45 7.98 0.38
N ASP A 561 -19.47 7.47 1.11
CA ASP A 561 -19.65 6.58 2.27
C ASP A 561 -19.30 7.27 3.59
N GLU A 562 -19.42 6.51 4.70
CA GLU A 562 -19.10 7.00 6.04
C GLU A 562 -17.63 7.42 6.17
N PHE A 563 -16.72 6.75 5.45
CA PHE A 563 -15.29 7.08 5.47
C PHE A 563 -15.04 8.47 4.89
N ILE A 564 -15.59 8.79 3.70
CA ILE A 564 -15.46 10.12 3.10
C ILE A 564 -16.02 11.20 4.04
N ILE A 565 -17.19 10.97 4.64
CA ILE A 565 -17.78 11.92 5.59
C ILE A 565 -16.86 12.13 6.80
N LYS A 566 -16.32 11.06 7.37
CA LYS A 566 -15.39 11.11 8.51
C LYS A 566 -14.10 11.87 8.17
N GLU A 567 -13.56 11.68 6.98
CA GLU A 567 -12.38 12.43 6.51
C GLU A 567 -12.63 13.93 6.39
N LYS A 568 -13.86 14.33 6.03
CA LYS A 568 -14.22 15.74 5.84
C LYS A 568 -14.94 16.38 7.03
N LYS A 569 -15.17 15.62 8.09
CA LYS A 569 -15.92 16.05 9.28
C LYS A 569 -15.41 17.36 9.87
N TYR A 570 -14.09 17.54 9.94
CA TYR A 570 -13.47 18.74 10.51
C TYR A 570 -13.81 20.04 9.75
N LEU A 571 -14.16 19.95 8.45
CA LEU A 571 -14.63 21.08 7.65
C LEU A 571 -16.15 21.22 7.73
N LEU A 572 -16.87 20.10 7.62
CA LEU A 572 -18.33 20.08 7.66
C LEU A 572 -18.90 20.65 8.96
N ASP A 573 -18.29 20.31 10.10
CA ASP A 573 -18.69 20.79 11.43
C ASP A 573 -18.35 22.27 11.67
N GLU A 574 -17.42 22.83 10.89
CA GLU A 574 -17.00 24.24 10.96
C GLU A 574 -17.76 25.12 9.94
N GLY A 575 -18.78 24.58 9.28
CA GLY A 575 -19.67 25.34 8.38
C GLY A 575 -19.23 25.40 6.92
N TYR A 576 -18.33 24.51 6.51
CA TYR A 576 -17.95 24.35 5.11
C TYR A 576 -18.77 23.24 4.44
N SER A 577 -19.15 23.45 3.17
CA SER A 577 -19.70 22.38 2.32
C SER A 577 -18.60 21.85 1.41
N ILE A 578 -18.58 20.53 1.21
CA ILE A 578 -17.63 19.89 0.31
C ILE A 578 -18.31 19.55 -1.01
N ILE A 579 -17.75 20.05 -2.11
CA ILE A 579 -18.22 19.82 -3.46
C ILE A 579 -17.24 18.88 -4.13
N ILE A 580 -17.73 17.72 -4.59
CA ILE A 580 -16.92 16.67 -5.20
C ILE A 580 -17.44 16.44 -6.63
N PRO A 581 -16.92 17.18 -7.62
CA PRO A 581 -17.30 16.97 -9.01
C PRO A 581 -16.64 15.73 -9.61
N VAL A 582 -17.35 15.10 -10.55
CA VAL A 582 -16.85 14.01 -11.38
C VAL A 582 -16.48 14.59 -12.75
N TYR A 583 -15.21 14.98 -12.88
CA TYR A 583 -14.63 15.61 -14.06
C TYR A 583 -14.45 14.61 -15.21
N HIS A 584 -14.28 15.11 -16.44
CA HIS A 584 -13.87 14.29 -17.58
C HIS A 584 -12.64 13.44 -17.25
N ASN A 585 -12.60 12.20 -17.75
CA ASN A 585 -11.54 11.22 -17.46
C ASN A 585 -11.47 10.71 -16.00
N THR A 586 -12.42 11.06 -15.13
CA THR A 586 -12.47 10.57 -13.75
C THR A 586 -13.68 9.66 -13.51
N TRP A 587 -13.52 8.69 -12.61
CA TRP A 587 -14.58 7.76 -12.19
C TRP A 587 -15.20 6.99 -13.36
N ASP A 588 -16.52 6.85 -13.38
CA ASP A 588 -17.27 6.18 -14.46
C ASP A 588 -17.32 6.98 -15.77
N ARG A 589 -16.83 8.23 -15.80
CA ARG A 589 -16.79 9.01 -17.04
C ARG A 589 -15.69 8.53 -17.97
N LYS A 590 -15.94 8.68 -19.27
CA LYS A 590 -15.10 8.22 -20.38
C LYS A 590 -13.63 8.58 -20.16
N LYS A 591 -12.78 7.55 -20.28
CA LYS A 591 -11.33 7.65 -20.17
C LYS A 591 -10.69 7.86 -21.54
N THR A 592 -10.10 9.02 -21.75
CA THR A 592 -9.24 9.37 -22.89
C THR A 592 -7.77 9.12 -22.59
N ILE A 593 -7.34 9.35 -21.34
CA ILE A 593 -5.98 9.08 -20.88
C ILE A 593 -5.99 8.02 -19.76
N LYS A 594 -4.92 7.21 -19.72
CA LYS A 594 -4.78 6.09 -18.77
C LYS A 594 -3.84 6.39 -17.61
N ASP A 595 -3.23 7.56 -17.61
CA ASP A 595 -2.35 8.05 -16.55
C ASP A 595 -2.58 9.55 -16.35
N TRP A 596 -1.87 10.15 -15.39
CA TRP A 596 -1.97 11.56 -15.07
C TRP A 596 -0.81 12.41 -15.60
N TRP A 597 0.14 11.80 -16.32
CA TRP A 597 1.39 12.46 -16.71
C TRP A 597 1.18 13.39 -17.90
N PRO A 598 1.73 14.63 -17.84
CA PRO A 598 1.73 15.51 -18.99
C PRO A 598 2.42 14.89 -20.19
N ASN A 599 1.86 15.15 -21.37
CA ASN A 599 2.51 14.85 -22.63
C ASN A 599 2.03 15.84 -23.72
N GLU A 600 2.74 15.87 -24.85
CA GLU A 600 2.50 16.82 -25.93
C GLU A 600 1.40 16.37 -26.92
N THR A 601 0.61 15.35 -26.57
CA THR A 601 -0.49 14.89 -27.44
C THR A 601 -1.66 15.87 -27.44
N GLU A 602 -2.40 15.91 -28.55
CA GLU A 602 -3.68 16.62 -28.62
C GLU A 602 -4.71 16.02 -27.66
N GLU A 603 -4.64 14.70 -27.41
CA GLU A 603 -5.55 14.01 -26.50
C GLU A 603 -5.37 14.47 -25.04
N TYR A 604 -4.13 14.59 -24.56
CA TYR A 604 -3.85 15.13 -23.23
C TYR A 604 -4.30 16.59 -23.13
N LYS A 605 -3.95 17.44 -24.12
CA LYS A 605 -4.43 18.83 -24.18
C LYS A 605 -5.95 18.92 -24.07
N ASN A 606 -6.67 18.20 -24.93
CA ASN A 606 -8.13 18.21 -24.95
C ASN A 606 -8.74 17.68 -23.65
N THR A 607 -8.10 16.71 -22.99
CA THR A 607 -8.53 16.20 -21.69
C THR A 607 -8.46 17.29 -20.63
N ILE A 608 -7.33 18.00 -20.51
CA ILE A 608 -7.15 19.09 -19.55
C ILE A 608 -8.12 20.25 -19.82
N ILE A 609 -8.35 20.60 -21.09
CA ILE A 609 -9.33 21.63 -21.46
C ILE A 609 -10.73 21.25 -20.98
N LYS A 610 -11.16 20.01 -21.23
CA LYS A 610 -12.48 19.51 -20.79
C LYS A 610 -12.62 19.51 -19.27
N ILE A 611 -11.57 19.11 -18.54
CA ILE A 611 -11.54 19.19 -17.07
C ILE A 611 -11.70 20.64 -16.61
N GLY A 612 -10.98 21.59 -17.21
CA GLY A 612 -11.11 23.01 -16.87
C GLY A 612 -12.50 23.58 -17.19
N LYS A 613 -13.12 23.14 -18.30
CA LYS A 613 -14.50 23.49 -18.66
C LYS A 613 -15.51 22.93 -17.66
N ASP A 614 -15.35 21.67 -17.25
CA ASP A 614 -16.18 21.05 -16.22
C ASP A 614 -16.04 21.81 -14.89
N PHE A 615 -14.82 22.19 -14.51
CA PHE A 615 -14.55 22.98 -13.30
C PHE A 615 -15.28 24.32 -13.31
N LYS A 616 -15.11 25.12 -14.37
CA LYS A 616 -15.83 26.40 -14.51
C LYS A 616 -17.35 26.20 -14.51
N ARG A 617 -17.85 25.13 -15.14
CA ARG A 617 -19.28 24.83 -15.22
C ARG A 617 -19.89 24.45 -13.87
N VAL A 618 -19.14 23.73 -13.04
CA VAL A 618 -19.51 23.49 -11.64
C VAL A 618 -19.57 24.81 -10.88
N VAL A 619 -18.57 25.69 -11.02
CA VAL A 619 -18.57 26.99 -10.34
C VAL A 619 -19.76 27.84 -10.77
N ASP A 620 -20.12 27.85 -12.06
CA ASP A 620 -21.35 28.50 -12.55
C ASP A 620 -22.59 27.97 -11.84
N PHE A 621 -22.70 26.64 -11.66
CA PHE A 621 -23.79 26.05 -10.89
C PHE A 621 -23.77 26.48 -9.42
N LEU A 622 -22.62 26.44 -8.76
CA LEU A 622 -22.51 26.84 -7.35
C LEU A 622 -22.90 28.30 -7.13
N GLU A 623 -22.63 29.18 -8.09
CA GLU A 623 -23.04 30.59 -8.04
C GLU A 623 -24.57 30.78 -8.05
N THR A 624 -25.32 29.82 -8.62
CA THR A 624 -26.80 29.85 -8.58
C THR A 624 -27.39 29.42 -7.24
N ARG A 625 -26.58 28.79 -6.37
CA ARG A 625 -27.04 28.22 -5.10
C ARG A 625 -27.12 29.29 -4.03
N LYS A 626 -28.35 29.66 -3.64
CA LYS A 626 -28.61 30.65 -2.58
C LYS A 626 -28.08 30.24 -1.20
N ASN A 627 -27.91 28.95 -0.97
CA ASN A 627 -27.44 28.39 0.29
C ASN A 627 -25.91 28.23 0.39
N LEU A 628 -25.17 28.65 -0.64
CA LEU A 628 -23.71 28.63 -0.65
C LEU A 628 -23.17 30.06 -0.74
N ASN A 629 -22.24 30.41 0.14
CA ASN A 629 -21.53 31.68 0.08
C ASN A 629 -20.39 31.61 -0.95
N ILE A 630 -20.72 31.76 -2.23
CA ILE A 630 -19.74 31.67 -3.34
C ILE A 630 -18.60 32.69 -3.22
N LYS A 631 -18.79 33.81 -2.51
CA LYS A 631 -17.73 34.80 -2.26
C LYS A 631 -16.59 34.25 -1.39
N LYS A 632 -16.79 33.09 -0.76
CA LYS A 632 -15.82 32.38 0.08
C LYS A 632 -15.44 31.01 -0.50
N LEU A 633 -15.63 30.83 -1.82
CA LEU A 633 -15.29 29.59 -2.51
C LEU A 633 -13.81 29.28 -2.36
N SER A 634 -13.50 28.07 -1.89
CA SER A 634 -12.13 27.57 -1.79
C SER A 634 -11.90 26.31 -2.60
N TYR A 635 -10.64 26.07 -2.92
CA TYR A 635 -10.18 24.86 -3.57
C TYR A 635 -9.41 23.97 -2.60
N MET A 636 -9.60 22.66 -2.70
CA MET A 636 -8.79 21.68 -2.00
C MET A 636 -8.31 20.61 -3.00
N GLY A 637 -7.01 20.28 -2.98
CA GLY A 637 -6.46 19.28 -3.88
C GLY A 637 -5.28 18.53 -3.27
N TYR A 638 -5.29 17.21 -3.37
CA TYR A 638 -4.19 16.34 -2.94
C TYR A 638 -3.51 15.73 -4.16
N SER A 639 -2.17 15.72 -4.22
CA SER A 639 -1.41 15.05 -5.28
C SER A 639 -1.79 15.54 -6.68
N TRP A 640 -2.47 14.72 -7.49
CA TRP A 640 -2.98 15.12 -8.80
C TRP A 640 -3.86 16.38 -8.75
N GLY A 641 -4.66 16.55 -7.70
CA GLY A 641 -5.41 17.78 -7.48
C GLY A 641 -4.50 18.98 -7.27
N SER A 642 -3.45 18.84 -6.48
CA SER A 642 -2.45 19.90 -6.27
C SER A 642 -1.80 20.33 -7.59
N VAL A 643 -1.27 19.40 -8.39
CA VAL A 643 -0.59 19.75 -9.66
C VAL A 643 -1.55 20.25 -10.74
N THR A 644 -2.80 19.79 -10.74
CA THR A 644 -3.84 20.28 -11.68
C THR A 644 -4.33 21.67 -11.30
N SER A 645 -4.27 22.03 -10.00
CA SER A 645 -4.60 23.37 -9.51
C SER A 645 -3.75 24.48 -10.15
N ASN A 646 -2.52 24.15 -10.58
CA ASN A 646 -1.63 25.05 -11.31
C ASN A 646 -2.29 25.68 -12.55
N ILE A 647 -3.24 24.97 -13.17
CA ILE A 647 -4.02 25.45 -14.32
C ILE A 647 -5.38 25.96 -13.83
N LEU A 648 -6.12 25.16 -13.04
CA LEU A 648 -7.51 25.47 -12.68
C LEU A 648 -7.66 26.80 -11.93
N LEU A 649 -6.76 27.10 -11.00
CA LEU A 649 -6.81 28.33 -10.21
C LEU A 649 -6.44 29.57 -11.03
N ALA A 650 -5.74 29.41 -12.15
CA ALA A 650 -5.37 30.50 -13.05
C ALA A 650 -6.49 30.85 -14.05
N ILE A 651 -7.44 29.94 -14.29
CA ILE A 651 -8.55 30.13 -15.25
C ILE A 651 -9.88 30.53 -14.60
N GLU A 652 -9.97 30.49 -13.26
CA GLU A 652 -11.20 30.75 -12.51
C GLU A 652 -10.95 31.71 -11.33
N ASN A 653 -11.47 32.94 -11.46
CA ASN A 653 -11.23 34.02 -10.51
C ASN A 653 -12.22 34.04 -9.33
N ARG A 654 -13.27 33.22 -9.36
CA ARG A 654 -14.25 33.11 -8.26
C ARG A 654 -13.71 32.32 -7.07
N VAL A 655 -12.70 31.47 -7.26
CA VAL A 655 -11.98 30.81 -6.15
C VAL A 655 -11.16 31.86 -5.39
N LYS A 656 -11.26 31.88 -4.06
CA LYS A 656 -10.66 32.92 -3.20
C LYS A 656 -9.49 32.44 -2.35
N SER A 657 -9.37 31.14 -2.12
CA SER A 657 -8.21 30.54 -1.46
C SER A 657 -8.07 29.07 -1.84
N ALA A 658 -6.87 28.51 -1.74
CA ALA A 658 -6.61 27.11 -2.04
C ALA A 658 -5.76 26.44 -0.97
N ALA A 659 -6.15 25.22 -0.56
CA ALA A 659 -5.32 24.32 0.23
C ALA A 659 -4.89 23.14 -0.64
N ILE A 660 -3.59 23.02 -0.89
CA ILE A 660 -3.01 21.96 -1.70
C ILE A 660 -2.01 21.15 -0.87
N PHE A 661 -2.03 19.84 -1.10
CA PHE A 661 -1.30 18.87 -0.29
C PHE A 661 -0.50 17.97 -1.22
N VAL A 662 0.83 17.98 -1.06
CA VAL A 662 1.85 17.36 -1.94
C VAL A 662 1.74 17.74 -3.42
N GLY A 663 2.85 17.90 -4.13
CA GLY A 663 2.84 18.39 -5.51
C GLY A 663 3.89 19.46 -5.77
N GLY A 664 3.75 20.09 -6.93
CA GLY A 664 4.71 21.04 -7.49
C GLY A 664 4.46 21.24 -8.98
N LEU A 665 5.53 21.36 -9.76
CA LEU A 665 5.47 21.32 -11.23
C LEU A 665 5.88 19.94 -11.76
N MET A 666 5.11 19.39 -12.69
CA MET A 666 5.43 18.10 -13.31
C MET A 666 6.52 18.29 -14.39
N LEU A 667 7.58 17.47 -14.34
CA LEU A 667 8.74 17.60 -15.22
C LEU A 667 8.42 17.33 -16.69
N GLN A 668 7.41 16.50 -16.96
CA GLN A 668 6.97 16.19 -18.31
C GLN A 668 6.42 17.45 -19.01
N LYS A 669 6.75 17.62 -20.29
CA LYS A 669 6.20 18.72 -21.10
C LYS A 669 4.79 18.40 -21.53
N SER A 670 3.94 19.42 -21.53
CA SER A 670 2.69 19.41 -22.28
C SER A 670 2.75 20.40 -23.43
N ARG A 671 1.69 20.44 -24.24
CA ARG A 671 1.53 21.52 -25.22
C ARG A 671 1.52 22.87 -24.52
N LYS A 672 2.15 23.87 -25.12
CA LYS A 672 2.33 25.21 -24.54
C LYS A 672 1.01 25.81 -24.05
N GLU A 673 -0.08 25.55 -24.76
CA GLU A 673 -1.42 26.04 -24.43
C GLU A 673 -1.90 25.55 -23.05
N ILE A 674 -1.40 24.45 -22.52
CA ILE A 674 -1.78 23.88 -21.22
C ILE A 674 -0.56 23.60 -20.33
N GLU A 675 0.51 24.36 -20.52
CA GLU A 675 1.76 24.14 -19.79
C GLU A 675 1.71 24.80 -18.41
N SER A 676 1.74 23.98 -17.36
CA SER A 676 1.42 24.38 -15.99
C SER A 676 2.26 25.54 -15.45
N HIS A 677 3.55 25.61 -15.80
CA HIS A 677 4.43 26.69 -15.34
C HIS A 677 4.10 28.06 -15.94
N LEU A 678 3.29 28.13 -17.01
CA LEU A 678 2.78 29.39 -17.57
C LEU A 678 1.56 29.87 -16.78
N TYR A 679 0.72 28.94 -16.32
CA TYR A 679 -0.50 29.23 -15.57
C TYR A 679 -0.23 29.54 -14.10
N VAL A 680 0.67 28.81 -13.45
CA VAL A 680 0.96 28.97 -12.00
C VAL A 680 1.39 30.39 -11.64
N ARG A 681 2.08 31.08 -12.55
CA ARG A 681 2.53 32.48 -12.43
C ARG A 681 1.39 33.49 -12.32
N ARG A 682 0.19 33.10 -12.75
CA ARG A 682 -1.02 33.93 -12.78
C ARG A 682 -1.93 33.73 -11.58
N ILE A 683 -1.66 32.73 -10.74
CA ILE A 683 -2.44 32.48 -9.54
C ILE A 683 -2.07 33.55 -8.50
N LYS A 684 -3.04 34.37 -8.08
CA LYS A 684 -2.82 35.48 -7.13
C LYS A 684 -3.53 35.32 -5.78
N ILE A 685 -4.25 34.21 -5.60
CA ILE A 685 -5.00 33.93 -4.37
C ILE A 685 -4.08 33.38 -3.28
N PRO A 686 -4.47 33.49 -2.00
CA PRO A 686 -3.82 32.79 -0.91
C PRO A 686 -3.78 31.28 -1.10
N ILE A 687 -2.63 30.69 -0.78
CA ILE A 687 -2.38 29.24 -0.90
C ILE A 687 -1.78 28.71 0.39
N LEU A 688 -2.32 27.60 0.89
CA LEU A 688 -1.64 26.68 1.78
C LEU A 688 -1.04 25.54 0.95
N HIS A 689 0.27 25.31 1.03
CA HIS A 689 0.92 24.17 0.40
C HIS A 689 1.74 23.39 1.44
N ILE A 690 1.34 22.14 1.71
CA ILE A 690 2.07 21.23 2.60
C ILE A 690 2.78 20.18 1.75
N VAL A 691 4.09 20.02 1.92
CA VAL A 691 4.92 19.09 1.14
C VAL A 691 5.87 18.29 2.03
N GLY A 692 6.14 17.06 1.63
CA GLY A 692 7.18 16.22 2.23
C GLY A 692 8.46 16.25 1.38
N LYS A 693 9.65 16.35 2.00
CA LYS A 693 10.93 16.29 1.28
C LYS A 693 11.24 14.91 0.71
N LEU A 694 10.68 13.86 1.29
CA LEU A 694 10.86 12.47 0.85
C LEU A 694 9.72 12.00 -0.08
N ASP A 695 9.03 12.94 -0.76
CA ASP A 695 7.95 12.59 -1.70
C ASP A 695 8.55 11.84 -2.90
N GLY A 696 8.17 10.57 -3.05
CA GLY A 696 8.66 9.69 -4.10
C GLY A 696 8.06 9.96 -5.48
N ILE A 697 7.06 10.84 -5.59
CA ILE A 697 6.33 11.17 -6.82
C ILE A 697 6.71 12.56 -7.32
N PHE A 698 6.74 13.55 -6.44
CA PHE A 698 7.05 14.95 -6.76
C PHE A 698 8.32 15.39 -6.04
N GLU A 699 9.47 15.33 -6.72
CA GLU A 699 10.76 15.70 -6.13
C GLU A 699 10.77 17.12 -5.56
N PHE A 700 11.35 17.26 -4.37
CA PHE A 700 11.41 18.53 -3.68
C PHE A 700 12.14 19.60 -4.51
N GLU A 701 13.29 19.23 -5.10
CA GLU A 701 14.20 20.13 -5.83
C GLU A 701 13.67 20.54 -7.20
N ASP A 702 13.17 19.57 -7.96
CA ASP A 702 12.86 19.76 -9.38
C ASP A 702 11.37 20.03 -9.61
N SER A 703 10.50 19.64 -8.66
CA SER A 703 9.05 19.88 -8.73
C SER A 703 8.61 21.01 -7.81
N PHE A 704 8.88 20.93 -6.51
CA PHE A 704 8.33 21.87 -5.53
C PHE A 704 9.07 23.21 -5.46
N LEU A 705 10.41 23.22 -5.38
CA LEU A 705 11.16 24.48 -5.31
C LEU A 705 10.86 25.41 -6.50
N PRO A 706 10.81 24.91 -7.75
CA PRO A 706 10.46 25.76 -8.88
C PRO A 706 9.00 26.20 -8.85
N TRP A 707 8.08 25.37 -8.33
CA TRP A 707 6.71 25.80 -8.08
C TRP A 707 6.66 27.00 -7.12
N ASN A 708 7.37 26.92 -6.00
CA ASN A 708 7.41 27.96 -4.97
C ASN A 708 7.98 29.29 -5.50
N GLU A 709 9.00 29.20 -6.35
CA GLU A 709 9.61 30.35 -7.03
C GLU A 709 8.68 30.98 -8.08
N LEU A 710 7.88 30.17 -8.78
CA LEU A 710 7.12 30.63 -9.94
C LEU A 710 5.67 31.00 -9.64
N VAL A 711 5.09 30.53 -8.54
CA VAL A 711 3.69 30.81 -8.22
C VAL A 711 3.46 32.32 -8.06
N GLY A 712 2.38 32.82 -8.65
CA GLY A 712 2.08 34.25 -8.66
C GLY A 712 1.59 34.82 -7.32
N THR A 713 1.31 33.95 -6.35
CA THR A 713 0.73 34.29 -5.04
C THR A 713 1.71 35.17 -4.26
N PRO A 714 1.25 36.32 -3.72
CA PRO A 714 2.08 37.17 -2.86
C PRO A 714 2.69 36.39 -1.69
N ASP A 715 3.92 36.71 -1.30
CA ASP A 715 4.62 35.95 -0.24
C ASP A 715 3.88 35.99 1.11
N GLU A 716 3.18 37.09 1.44
CA GLU A 716 2.35 37.21 2.65
C GLU A 716 1.13 36.26 2.68
N ASP A 717 0.73 35.78 1.50
CA ASP A 717 -0.40 34.89 1.27
C ASP A 717 0.03 33.47 0.87
N LYS A 718 1.34 33.22 0.83
CA LYS A 718 1.97 31.95 0.52
C LYS A 718 2.31 31.21 1.81
N ASN A 719 1.41 30.33 2.25
CA ASN A 719 1.53 29.58 3.50
C ASN A 719 2.13 28.19 3.18
N ILE A 720 3.44 28.04 3.39
CA ILE A 720 4.16 26.81 3.05
C ILE A 720 4.55 26.04 4.31
N VAL A 721 4.31 24.73 4.31
CA VAL A 721 4.76 23.80 5.35
C VAL A 721 5.58 22.70 4.70
N ILE A 722 6.86 22.61 5.06
CA ILE A 722 7.79 21.62 4.54
C ILE A 722 8.10 20.63 5.67
N LEU A 723 7.98 19.33 5.37
CA LEU A 723 8.20 18.25 6.32
C LEU A 723 9.40 17.41 5.88
N ASP A 724 10.42 17.32 6.72
CA ASP A 724 11.71 16.75 6.35
C ASP A 724 11.67 15.22 6.16
N GLU A 725 10.96 14.50 7.04
CA GLU A 725 10.95 13.02 7.07
C GLU A 725 9.66 12.40 6.50
N ILE A 726 8.88 13.22 5.79
CA ILE A 726 7.56 12.83 5.26
C ILE A 726 7.64 12.71 3.75
N GLY A 727 6.95 11.70 3.21
CA GLY A 727 6.81 11.48 1.78
C GLY A 727 5.51 12.05 1.20
N HIS A 728 4.91 11.28 0.29
CA HIS A 728 3.66 11.64 -0.37
C HIS A 728 2.42 11.56 0.55
N GLY A 729 2.50 10.80 1.65
CA GLY A 729 1.45 10.68 2.67
C GLY A 729 1.69 11.63 3.84
N LEU A 730 0.87 12.68 3.97
CA LEU A 730 1.02 13.70 5.00
C LEU A 730 0.33 13.32 6.34
N PRO A 731 0.89 13.72 7.50
CA PRO A 731 0.23 13.52 8.79
C PRO A 731 -1.13 14.23 8.87
N LYS A 732 -2.18 13.45 9.14
CA LYS A 732 -3.57 13.94 9.11
C LYS A 732 -3.85 15.06 10.10
N ASP A 733 -3.39 14.94 11.34
CA ASP A 733 -3.65 15.95 12.38
C ASP A 733 -3.01 17.29 12.02
N LEU A 734 -1.80 17.26 11.46
CA LEU A 734 -1.12 18.46 10.97
C LEU A 734 -1.89 19.08 9.80
N MET A 735 -2.33 18.27 8.83
CA MET A 735 -3.15 18.78 7.72
C MET A 735 -4.41 19.47 8.22
N ILE A 736 -5.12 18.85 9.17
CA ILE A 736 -6.35 19.41 9.75
C ILE A 736 -6.06 20.73 10.46
N ASP A 737 -5.03 20.78 11.32
CA ASP A 737 -4.64 21.99 12.05
C ASP A 737 -4.32 23.14 11.09
N LYS A 738 -3.44 22.89 10.12
CA LYS A 738 -3.00 23.92 9.17
C LYS A 738 -4.09 24.34 8.21
N HIS A 739 -4.91 23.40 7.72
CA HIS A 739 -6.01 23.73 6.84
C HIS A 739 -7.07 24.57 7.56
N LEU A 740 -7.44 24.23 8.80
CA LEU A 740 -8.39 25.01 9.59
C LEU A 740 -7.87 26.42 9.90
N GLN A 741 -6.61 26.55 10.31
CA GLN A 741 -5.99 27.86 10.56
C GLN A 741 -6.01 28.73 9.30
N PHE A 742 -5.60 28.16 8.17
CA PHE A 742 -5.58 28.86 6.88
C PHE A 742 -6.99 29.28 6.44
N ILE A 743 -7.94 28.36 6.42
CA ILE A 743 -9.27 28.62 5.87
C ILE A 743 -10.08 29.57 6.76
N LYS A 744 -9.84 29.60 8.08
CA LYS A 744 -10.44 30.59 8.99
C LYS A 744 -9.89 32.01 8.77
N LYS A 745 -8.62 32.13 8.38
CA LYS A 745 -8.00 33.43 8.05
C LYS A 745 -8.60 34.05 6.78
N TYR A 746 -8.84 33.23 5.76
CA TYR A 746 -9.21 33.71 4.43
C TYR A 746 -10.73 33.62 4.10
N ASN A 747 -11.51 32.81 4.83
CA ASN A 747 -12.95 32.64 4.58
C ASN A 747 -13.92 33.10 5.67
#